data_AF-A0A6L2PQA1-F1
#
_entry.id   AF-A0A6L2PQA1-F1
#
_cell.length_a   1.000
_cell.length_b   1.000
_cell.length_c   1.000
_cell.angle_alpha   90.00
_cell.angle_beta   90.00
_cell.angle_gamma   90.00
#
_symmetry.space_group_name_H-M   'P 1'
#
loop_
_entity.id
_entity.type
_entity.pdbx_description
1 polymer ?
#
loop_
_entity_poly.entity_id
_entity_poly.type
_entity_poly.pdbx_seq_one_letter_code
_entity_poly.pdbx_strand_id
1 'polypeptide(L)'
;MYVTKTNAAPRKETENMTTSKPFLHTPKGYDSSHFRLPNFQSFYGSDFSSFFGGHGSGSASAQFPSFPANNFFGGTGFFSCTPQVGPCTKSKYRSIDGSCNNLNNPNLGVANTPYGRLLPPKYSDGVQAPPVSVTGHKLTSPRQISAVLFPDAKAPDPRWTLALMQYGQIITHDMSLAAGTTQGKAHATRCCGQGLRQALPEHSRNPACFPIDIPNHDPVYSKAGIGCMEFVRTNNDVSQGCNSGQKPAEQITAVTHYLDSSNVYGSSQQVADSIREFQGGRLRVELKYGRQFPPSNNNKSAICDHVSESEACYLAGDVRVNQNPQLTVFQILQLREHNRLARELARLNPHWDDERLYQEARKIAIAEHQAVTYNEWLPLILGQETTQRNGLTYNTQDFTYDYNEQVDPSVLNDHATAAFRFFHTNIAGFLRLYDEHRSSFSALRLSDHFNRPQIIEEGNNFDDLARGMHTQPQEASDKFFTKEITLFLFRNGRPLGQDLRAIDIQRARDHGLASYNDYRHYCGLPRAHTFDDFGDLIDPESVQKLASLYHHPDDVEFTVGGSLEAIVPGALVGPTFLCILTEQFYRTRSGDRFFFENGQKDTGFTLEQVNEIRRGSISRLICDNADDVKSMQPRGFEQISHTNPVVPCSLIPAPSLEPWREHSQAQQTAQIAVQPQEGTQSFTLPFFK
;
A
#
# COMPACT_ATOMS: atom_id res chain seq x y z
N MET A 1 60.67 29.62 -12.43
CA MET A 1 61.45 30.82 -12.82
C MET A 1 60.49 31.99 -12.90
N TYR A 2 60.76 33.04 -12.10
CA TYR A 2 60.18 34.40 -12.07
C TYR A 2 58.64 34.49 -11.88
N VAL A 3 58.01 34.96 -10.80
CA VAL A 3 58.26 35.97 -9.73
C VAL A 3 58.58 37.39 -10.21
N THR A 4 57.61 38.30 -10.04
CA THR A 4 57.67 39.58 -9.29
C THR A 4 56.25 40.21 -9.24
N LYS A 5 55.61 40.37 -8.05
CA LYS A 5 55.65 41.52 -7.09
C LYS A 5 54.88 42.77 -7.62
N THR A 6 54.01 43.51 -6.92
CA THR A 6 53.88 43.91 -5.49
C THR A 6 52.64 44.83 -5.32
N ASN A 7 51.80 44.67 -4.28
CA ASN A 7 51.49 45.61 -3.16
C ASN A 7 49.95 45.90 -3.19
N ALA A 8 49.16 46.07 -2.11
CA ALA A 8 49.38 46.60 -0.77
C ALA A 8 48.30 46.09 0.23
N ALA A 9 48.51 46.41 1.51
CA ALA A 9 47.85 45.97 2.74
C ALA A 9 46.41 46.53 2.97
N PRO A 10 45.69 46.10 4.04
CA PRO A 10 44.23 45.99 4.07
C PRO A 10 43.49 47.20 4.67
N ARG A 11 42.27 47.44 4.20
CA ARG A 11 41.29 48.31 4.86
C ARG A 11 40.27 47.45 5.62
N LYS A 12 40.16 47.68 6.92
CA LYS A 12 39.04 47.23 7.76
C LYS A 12 37.79 47.99 7.31
N GLU A 13 36.75 47.26 6.92
CA GLU A 13 35.37 47.70 7.10
C GLU A 13 34.62 46.58 7.83
N THR A 14 34.00 47.00 8.92
CA THR A 14 33.18 46.24 9.85
C THR A 14 31.85 45.91 9.19
N GLU A 15 31.60 44.64 8.86
CA GLU A 15 30.26 44.14 8.57
C GLU A 15 29.68 43.46 9.81
N ASN A 16 28.63 44.09 10.34
CA ASN A 16 27.74 43.51 11.32
C ASN A 16 27.04 42.28 10.72
N MET A 17 27.49 41.08 11.08
CA MET A 17 26.70 39.86 10.94
C MET A 17 25.52 39.91 11.93
N THR A 18 24.40 40.48 11.48
CA THR A 18 23.09 40.17 12.07
C THR A 18 22.76 38.72 11.72
N THR A 19 22.93 37.82 12.68
CA THR A 19 22.40 36.47 12.69
C THR A 19 20.88 36.51 12.53
N SER A 20 20.37 36.22 11.32
CA SER A 20 18.97 35.89 11.11
C SER A 20 18.71 34.51 11.72
N LYS A 21 18.11 34.49 12.92
CA LYS A 21 17.53 33.29 13.51
C LYS A 21 16.47 32.73 12.55
N PRO A 22 16.42 31.42 12.29
CA PRO A 22 15.26 30.82 11.65
C PRO A 22 14.07 30.97 12.59
N PHE A 23 13.03 31.66 12.13
CA PHE A 23 11.73 31.70 12.81
C PHE A 23 11.09 30.31 12.68
N LEU A 24 11.41 29.40 13.60
CA LEU A 24 10.58 28.27 13.93
C LEU A 24 9.33 28.82 14.63
N HIS A 25 8.33 29.18 13.84
CA HIS A 25 6.98 29.36 14.37
C HIS A 25 6.44 27.95 14.63
N THR A 26 6.73 27.37 15.79
CA THR A 26 5.97 26.23 16.30
C THR A 26 4.55 26.72 16.58
N PRO A 27 3.50 26.15 15.95
CA PRO A 27 2.13 26.40 16.37
C PRO A 27 2.02 26.10 17.87
N LYS A 28 1.38 26.99 18.62
CA LYS A 28 1.20 26.79 20.07
C LYS A 28 0.26 25.61 20.30
N GLY A 29 0.79 24.57 20.97
CA GLY A 29 0.02 23.66 21.82
C GLY A 29 -1.06 22.85 21.13
N TYR A 30 -0.66 21.88 20.29
CA TYR A 30 -1.51 20.74 20.00
C TYR A 30 -1.03 19.55 20.83
N ASP A 31 -1.83 19.15 21.82
CA ASP A 31 -1.58 18.00 22.66
C ASP A 31 -2.17 16.75 21.99
N SER A 32 -1.30 15.78 21.66
CA SER A 32 -1.70 14.45 21.14
C SER A 32 -2.62 13.71 22.11
N SER A 33 -2.73 14.15 23.37
CA SER A 33 -3.54 13.51 24.39
C SER A 33 -5.05 13.47 24.11
N HIS A 34 -5.56 14.21 23.12
CA HIS A 34 -6.99 14.26 22.79
C HIS A 34 -7.44 13.29 21.70
N PHE A 35 -6.53 12.61 20.98
CA PHE A 35 -6.92 11.61 19.97
C PHE A 35 -7.17 10.23 20.59
N ARG A 36 -8.39 10.05 21.09
CA ARG A 36 -8.98 8.73 21.32
C ARG A 36 -10.02 8.48 20.24
N LEU A 37 -10.00 7.32 19.60
CA LEU A 37 -11.07 6.93 18.67
C LEU A 37 -12.44 7.13 19.35
N PRO A 38 -13.40 7.83 18.72
CA PRO A 38 -14.74 7.95 19.24
C PRO A 38 -15.36 6.55 19.44
N ASN A 39 -16.11 6.34 20.52
CA ASN A 39 -16.90 5.12 20.69
C ASN A 39 -18.02 5.10 19.64
N PHE A 40 -17.81 4.39 18.52
CA PHE A 40 -18.82 4.23 17.46
C PHE A 40 -19.80 3.10 17.82
N GLN A 41 -21.02 3.46 18.25
CA GLN A 41 -22.17 2.55 18.24
C GLN A 41 -23.03 2.83 17.01
N SER A 42 -23.08 1.84 16.12
CA SER A 42 -24.21 1.40 15.27
C SER A 42 -25.25 2.46 14.84
N PHE A 43 -25.20 2.86 13.57
CA PHE A 43 -26.36 3.38 12.83
C PHE A 43 -26.57 2.54 11.56
N TYR A 44 -27.13 1.34 11.71
CA TYR A 44 -27.75 0.63 10.59
C TYR A 44 -29.08 0.01 11.05
N GLY A 45 -30.18 0.64 10.61
CA GLY A 45 -31.53 0.10 10.73
C GLY A 45 -31.77 -0.97 9.67
N SER A 46 -32.19 -2.14 10.13
CA SER A 46 -32.62 -3.29 9.34
C SER A 46 -34.06 -3.14 8.86
N ASP A 47 -34.33 -3.42 7.58
CA ASP A 47 -35.59 -4.04 7.15
C ASP A 47 -35.48 -4.44 5.66
N PHE A 48 -35.56 -5.74 5.38
CA PHE A 48 -36.62 -6.36 4.57
C PHE A 48 -36.27 -7.81 4.20
N SER A 49 -37.22 -8.70 4.46
CA SER A 49 -37.19 -10.12 4.12
C SER A 49 -38.24 -10.46 3.06
N SER A 50 -38.00 -11.59 2.39
CA SER A 50 -38.91 -12.44 1.57
C SER A 50 -39.18 -12.04 0.11
N PHE A 51 -38.83 -12.92 -0.84
CA PHE A 51 -39.74 -13.89 -1.49
C PHE A 51 -38.99 -14.83 -2.47
N PHE A 52 -39.61 -15.99 -2.75
CA PHE A 52 -39.07 -17.28 -3.20
C PHE A 52 -38.80 -17.47 -4.72
N GLY A 53 -37.87 -18.39 -5.04
CA GLY A 53 -38.19 -19.63 -5.79
C GLY A 53 -37.63 -19.82 -7.22
N GLY A 54 -37.02 -20.99 -7.50
CA GLY A 54 -37.02 -21.61 -8.84
C GLY A 54 -35.75 -22.34 -9.30
N HIS A 55 -35.83 -23.68 -9.42
CA HIS A 55 -34.82 -24.63 -9.88
C HIS A 55 -34.54 -24.64 -11.41
N GLY A 56 -33.39 -25.19 -11.84
CA GLY A 56 -33.21 -25.73 -13.20
C GLY A 56 -31.78 -26.12 -13.59
N SER A 57 -31.56 -27.42 -13.76
CA SER A 57 -30.33 -28.18 -14.07
C SER A 57 -29.82 -28.10 -15.53
N GLY A 58 -28.52 -28.33 -15.78
CA GLY A 58 -27.98 -28.60 -17.12
C GLY A 58 -26.49 -29.00 -17.14
N SER A 59 -26.20 -30.11 -17.81
CA SER A 59 -25.00 -30.95 -17.79
C SER A 59 -23.76 -30.44 -18.54
N ALA A 60 -22.60 -30.94 -18.10
CA ALA A 60 -21.27 -30.75 -18.66
C ALA A 60 -21.03 -31.42 -20.04
N SER A 61 -20.14 -30.82 -20.83
CA SER A 61 -19.24 -31.57 -21.74
C SER A 61 -17.93 -30.80 -21.92
N ALA A 62 -16.82 -31.53 -21.78
CA ALA A 62 -15.46 -31.00 -21.74
C ALA A 62 -14.89 -30.86 -23.15
N GLN A 63 -14.41 -29.67 -23.49
CA GLN A 63 -13.47 -29.42 -24.56
C GLN A 63 -12.52 -28.30 -24.10
N PHE A 64 -11.23 -28.61 -24.04
CA PHE A 64 -10.17 -27.64 -23.75
C PHE A 64 -10.06 -26.61 -24.88
N PRO A 65 -10.19 -25.30 -24.61
CA PRO A 65 -9.81 -24.26 -25.56
C PRO A 65 -8.51 -23.58 -25.13
N SER A 66 -7.61 -23.39 -26.09
CA SER A 66 -6.60 -22.34 -26.08
C SER A 66 -7.26 -20.96 -25.95
N PHE A 67 -6.86 -20.12 -24.98
CA PHE A 67 -7.55 -18.87 -24.64
C PHE A 67 -6.81 -17.58 -25.05
N PRO A 68 -7.52 -16.57 -25.61
CA PRO A 68 -6.99 -15.25 -25.93
C PRO A 68 -6.89 -14.30 -24.71
N ALA A 69 -6.00 -13.31 -24.84
CA ALA A 69 -5.36 -12.50 -23.82
C ALA A 69 -6.19 -11.43 -23.06
N ASN A 70 -7.53 -11.52 -23.03
CA ASN A 70 -8.35 -10.59 -22.23
C ASN A 70 -8.72 -11.13 -20.84
N ASN A 71 -8.43 -12.40 -20.54
CA ASN A 71 -8.89 -13.06 -19.30
C ASN A 71 -7.85 -13.12 -18.17
N PHE A 72 -6.68 -12.49 -18.33
CA PHE A 72 -5.67 -12.40 -17.26
C PHE A 72 -5.82 -11.15 -16.38
N PHE A 73 -6.70 -10.23 -16.76
CA PHE A 73 -6.98 -8.99 -16.04
C PHE A 73 -8.48 -8.81 -15.90
N GLY A 74 -9.11 -9.35 -14.85
CA GLY A 74 -10.51 -9.04 -14.49
C GLY A 74 -11.44 -8.79 -15.70
N GLY A 75 -11.37 -9.66 -16.71
CA GLY A 75 -11.85 -9.36 -18.04
C GLY A 75 -13.14 -10.11 -18.30
N THR A 76 -14.26 -9.43 -18.15
CA THR A 76 -15.62 -9.89 -18.51
C THR A 76 -16.09 -11.21 -17.87
N GLY A 77 -15.44 -11.68 -16.82
CA GLY A 77 -16.11 -12.57 -15.86
C GLY A 77 -17.13 -11.72 -15.11
N PHE A 78 -18.39 -12.16 -15.08
CA PHE A 78 -19.49 -11.50 -14.38
C PHE A 78 -19.01 -10.87 -13.06
N PHE A 79 -18.80 -9.54 -13.04
CA PHE A 79 -18.58 -8.83 -11.79
C PHE A 79 -19.86 -9.04 -10.97
N SER A 80 -19.75 -9.84 -9.91
CA SER A 80 -20.83 -9.94 -8.96
C SER A 80 -20.69 -8.74 -8.03
N CYS A 81 -21.72 -7.90 -8.01
CA CYS A 81 -21.80 -6.68 -7.20
C CYS A 81 -21.57 -6.90 -5.70
N THR A 82 -21.63 -8.16 -5.26
CA THR A 82 -21.08 -8.64 -4.01
C THR A 82 -20.76 -10.11 -4.23
N PRO A 83 -19.49 -10.55 -4.09
CA PRO A 83 -19.16 -11.97 -4.15
C PRO A 83 -20.10 -12.73 -3.22
N GLN A 84 -20.82 -13.73 -3.73
CA GLN A 84 -21.70 -14.55 -2.88
C GLN A 84 -20.81 -15.59 -2.20
N VAL A 85 -20.26 -15.23 -1.05
CA VAL A 85 -19.51 -16.18 -0.22
C VAL A 85 -20.52 -17.12 0.47
N GLY A 86 -20.35 -18.42 0.23
CA GLY A 86 -21.17 -19.45 0.88
C GLY A 86 -20.92 -19.54 2.39
N PRO A 87 -21.60 -20.46 3.09
CA PRO A 87 -21.35 -20.68 4.51
C PRO A 87 -19.88 -20.99 4.79
N CYS A 88 -19.28 -20.28 5.75
CA CYS A 88 -17.88 -20.45 6.08
C CYS A 88 -17.61 -21.71 6.89
N THR A 89 -16.58 -22.45 6.49
CA THR A 89 -15.98 -23.48 7.34
C THR A 89 -14.85 -22.85 8.16
N LYS A 90 -14.74 -23.27 9.43
CA LYS A 90 -13.59 -22.87 10.24
C LYS A 90 -12.33 -23.47 9.63
N SER A 91 -11.41 -22.60 9.24
CA SER A 91 -10.10 -22.96 8.67
C SER A 91 -8.99 -22.35 9.51
N LYS A 92 -7.87 -23.07 9.61
CA LYS A 92 -6.63 -22.57 10.21
C LYS A 92 -5.99 -21.45 9.39
N TYR A 93 -6.24 -21.42 8.08
CA TYR A 93 -5.61 -20.50 7.14
C TYR A 93 -6.61 -19.54 6.52
N ARG A 94 -6.09 -18.36 6.16
CA ARG A 94 -6.81 -17.35 5.38
C ARG A 94 -7.14 -17.91 3.99
N SER A 95 -8.33 -17.59 3.48
CA SER A 95 -8.59 -17.67 2.04
C SER A 95 -7.65 -16.73 1.27
N ILE A 96 -7.54 -16.91 -0.05
CA ILE A 96 -6.73 -16.02 -0.90
C ILE A 96 -7.47 -14.71 -1.20
N ASP A 97 -8.80 -14.75 -1.28
CA ASP A 97 -9.65 -13.59 -1.61
C ASP A 97 -10.12 -12.80 -0.38
N GLY A 98 -9.72 -13.19 0.83
CA GLY A 98 -10.11 -12.55 2.09
C GLY A 98 -11.45 -13.02 2.67
N SER A 99 -12.19 -13.86 1.95
CA SER A 99 -13.49 -14.40 2.41
C SER A 99 -13.38 -15.18 3.71
N CYS A 100 -14.48 -15.22 4.46
CA CYS A 100 -14.58 -15.98 5.71
C CYS A 100 -13.62 -15.56 6.83
N ASN A 101 -12.99 -14.39 6.76
CA ASN A 101 -12.32 -13.81 7.91
C ASN A 101 -13.35 -13.51 9.02
N ASN A 102 -14.38 -12.72 8.70
CA ASN A 102 -15.53 -12.56 9.57
C ASN A 102 -16.53 -13.71 9.34
N LEU A 103 -16.78 -14.53 10.36
CA LEU A 103 -17.66 -15.70 10.22
C LEU A 103 -19.15 -15.33 10.18
N ASN A 104 -19.54 -14.19 10.75
CA ASN A 104 -20.92 -13.71 10.76
C ASN A 104 -21.25 -12.94 9.47
N ASN A 105 -20.27 -12.25 8.89
CA ASN A 105 -20.37 -11.57 7.61
C ASN A 105 -19.20 -11.96 6.68
N PRO A 106 -19.30 -13.11 5.99
CA PRO A 106 -18.22 -13.68 5.18
C PRO A 106 -17.65 -12.80 4.07
N ASN A 107 -18.39 -11.76 3.67
CA ASN A 107 -18.02 -10.84 2.60
C ASN A 107 -17.16 -9.65 3.06
N LEU A 108 -17.03 -9.44 4.38
CA LEU A 108 -16.21 -8.33 4.87
C LEU A 108 -14.74 -8.54 4.51
N GLY A 109 -14.15 -7.50 3.91
CA GLY A 109 -12.74 -7.45 3.54
C GLY A 109 -12.33 -8.31 2.33
N VAL A 110 -13.31 -8.83 1.57
CA VAL A 110 -13.07 -9.61 0.35
C VAL A 110 -12.50 -8.73 -0.77
N ALA A 111 -11.66 -9.28 -1.64
CA ALA A 111 -11.19 -8.56 -2.81
C ALA A 111 -12.32 -8.25 -3.81
N ASN A 112 -12.17 -7.19 -4.62
CA ASN A 112 -13.20 -6.73 -5.57
C ASN A 112 -14.51 -6.27 -4.91
N THR A 113 -14.43 -5.74 -3.69
CA THR A 113 -15.55 -5.08 -3.01
C THR A 113 -15.32 -3.57 -2.81
N PRO A 114 -16.38 -2.80 -2.51
CA PRO A 114 -16.24 -1.37 -2.25
C PRO A 114 -15.33 -1.03 -1.07
N TYR A 115 -14.66 0.13 -1.14
CA TYR A 115 -14.01 0.72 0.03
C TYR A 115 -15.03 1.06 1.14
N GLY A 116 -14.57 1.07 2.39
CA GLY A 116 -15.32 1.68 3.50
C GLY A 116 -15.31 3.21 3.44
N ARG A 117 -16.21 3.87 4.18
CA ARG A 117 -16.23 5.34 4.32
C ARG A 117 -16.44 5.78 5.76
N LEU A 118 -15.72 6.83 6.16
CA LEU A 118 -15.96 7.51 7.44
C LEU A 118 -16.97 8.65 7.30
N LEU A 119 -16.95 9.34 6.15
CA LEU A 119 -17.85 10.46 5.86
C LEU A 119 -18.65 10.21 4.57
N PRO A 120 -19.86 10.79 4.45
CA PRO A 120 -20.64 10.71 3.22
C PRO A 120 -19.88 11.26 2.01
N PRO A 121 -20.02 10.64 0.83
CA PRO A 121 -19.36 11.10 -0.39
C PRO A 121 -19.91 12.45 -0.88
N LYS A 122 -19.03 13.27 -1.46
CA LYS A 122 -19.31 14.61 -1.99
C LYS A 122 -19.22 14.63 -3.52
N TYR A 123 -20.35 14.32 -4.17
CA TYR A 123 -20.56 14.52 -5.61
C TYR A 123 -21.51 15.68 -5.87
N SER A 124 -21.38 16.38 -7.01
CA SER A 124 -22.22 17.55 -7.29
C SER A 124 -23.69 17.19 -7.56
N ASP A 125 -23.95 15.98 -8.04
CA ASP A 125 -25.28 15.42 -8.27
C ASP A 125 -25.73 14.47 -7.13
N GLY A 126 -24.93 14.34 -6.08
CA GLY A 126 -25.13 13.36 -5.00
C GLY A 126 -24.94 11.91 -5.41
N VAL A 127 -24.51 11.62 -6.65
CA VAL A 127 -24.36 10.26 -7.18
C VAL A 127 -22.93 10.00 -7.63
N GLN A 128 -22.46 10.67 -8.68
CA GLN A 128 -21.13 10.40 -9.24
C GLN A 128 -20.53 11.57 -10.03
N ALA A 129 -21.25 12.67 -10.24
CA ALA A 129 -20.73 13.80 -11.00
C ALA A 129 -19.58 14.49 -10.25
N PRO A 130 -18.54 14.95 -10.99
CA PRO A 130 -17.41 15.65 -10.39
C PRO A 130 -17.82 16.76 -9.43
N PRO A 131 -17.16 16.92 -8.27
CA PRO A 131 -17.50 17.95 -7.31
C PRO A 131 -17.32 19.35 -7.90
N VAL A 132 -18.16 20.27 -7.42
CA VAL A 132 -18.09 21.71 -7.70
C VAL A 132 -17.85 22.47 -6.38
N SER A 133 -17.39 23.71 -6.50
CA SER A 133 -17.28 24.62 -5.36
C SER A 133 -18.65 24.83 -4.72
N VAL A 134 -18.68 25.16 -3.42
CA VAL A 134 -19.89 25.61 -2.72
C VAL A 134 -20.55 26.83 -3.38
N THR A 135 -19.83 27.58 -4.21
CA THR A 135 -20.40 28.69 -5.00
C THR A 135 -21.01 28.24 -6.34
N GLY A 136 -20.97 26.94 -6.65
CA GLY A 136 -21.43 26.36 -7.91
C GLY A 136 -20.43 26.45 -9.08
N HIS A 137 -19.26 27.06 -8.87
CA HIS A 137 -18.21 27.13 -9.88
C HIS A 137 -17.37 25.85 -9.94
N LYS A 138 -16.66 25.65 -11.06
CA LYS A 138 -15.67 24.54 -11.16
C LYS A 138 -14.55 24.76 -10.15
N LEU A 139 -14.14 23.68 -9.49
CA LEU A 139 -12.94 23.70 -8.66
C LEU A 139 -11.69 23.96 -9.51
N THR A 140 -10.69 24.59 -8.89
CA THR A 140 -9.40 24.90 -9.54
C THR A 140 -8.72 23.66 -10.09
N SER A 141 -7.96 23.81 -11.17
CA SER A 141 -7.26 22.67 -11.77
C SER A 141 -6.35 21.96 -10.75
N PRO A 142 -6.39 20.61 -10.64
CA PRO A 142 -5.46 19.84 -9.81
C PRO A 142 -3.99 20.14 -10.13
N ARG A 143 -3.68 20.38 -11.40
CA ARG A 143 -2.31 20.72 -11.84
C ARG A 143 -1.89 22.11 -11.34
N GLN A 144 -2.81 23.07 -11.34
CA GLN A 144 -2.54 24.39 -10.77
C GLN A 144 -2.30 24.31 -9.26
N ILE A 145 -3.11 23.54 -8.54
CA ILE A 145 -2.95 23.31 -7.11
C ILE A 145 -1.59 22.65 -6.83
N SER A 146 -1.24 21.60 -7.56
CA SER A 146 0.07 20.92 -7.51
C SER A 146 1.22 21.92 -7.68
N ALA A 147 1.21 22.71 -8.77
CA ALA A 147 2.30 23.62 -9.08
C ALA A 147 2.47 24.80 -8.09
N VAL A 148 1.38 25.24 -7.44
CA VAL A 148 1.39 26.41 -6.54
C VAL A 148 1.68 26.02 -5.09
N LEU A 149 1.05 24.96 -4.59
CA LEU A 149 1.16 24.54 -3.18
C LEU A 149 2.28 23.53 -2.93
N PHE A 150 2.61 22.70 -3.93
CA PHE A 150 3.51 21.55 -3.76
C PHE A 150 4.75 21.63 -4.66
N PRO A 151 5.62 22.66 -4.49
CA PRO A 151 6.80 22.80 -5.32
C PRO A 151 7.88 21.76 -4.98
N ASP A 152 8.89 21.67 -5.84
CA ASP A 152 10.05 20.82 -5.61
C ASP A 152 11.10 21.53 -4.76
N ALA A 153 11.48 20.90 -3.66
CA ALA A 153 12.63 21.27 -2.85
C ALA A 153 13.32 19.99 -2.36
N LYS A 154 14.64 20.07 -2.16
CA LYS A 154 15.40 19.00 -1.51
C LYS A 154 15.37 19.22 -0.02
N ALA A 155 14.70 18.33 0.70
CA ALA A 155 14.53 18.39 2.14
C ALA A 155 14.70 16.97 2.70
N PRO A 156 15.93 16.42 2.71
CA PRO A 156 16.14 15.06 3.20
C PRO A 156 15.78 14.97 4.69
N ASP A 157 15.08 13.89 5.06
CA ASP A 157 14.72 13.61 6.44
C ASP A 157 15.98 13.25 7.26
N PRO A 158 16.22 13.90 8.41
CA PRO A 158 17.43 13.68 9.19
C PRO A 158 17.40 12.37 10.01
N ARG A 159 16.26 11.70 10.14
CA ARG A 159 16.03 10.57 11.05
C ARG A 159 15.68 9.28 10.35
N TRP A 160 14.94 9.34 9.26
CA TRP A 160 14.35 8.17 8.62
C TRP A 160 15.05 7.81 7.32
N THR A 161 15.18 6.51 7.08
CA THR A 161 15.73 5.98 5.83
C THR A 161 14.64 5.91 4.77
N LEU A 162 15.06 5.80 3.52
CA LEU A 162 14.18 5.65 2.37
C LEU A 162 13.34 4.36 2.43
N ALA A 163 13.79 3.36 3.21
CA ALA A 163 13.04 2.15 3.50
C ALA A 163 11.71 2.45 4.23
N LEU A 164 11.63 3.50 5.06
CA LEU A 164 10.40 3.83 5.77
C LEU A 164 9.27 4.22 4.80
N MET A 165 9.55 5.15 3.88
CA MET A 165 8.65 5.52 2.78
C MET A 165 8.28 4.29 1.95
N GLN A 166 9.29 3.53 1.51
CA GLN A 166 9.06 2.43 0.57
C GLN A 166 8.26 1.28 1.20
N TYR A 167 8.42 1.01 2.49
CA TYR A 167 7.61 0.02 3.20
C TYR A 167 6.16 0.47 3.37
N GLY A 168 5.91 1.79 3.47
CA GLY A 168 4.56 2.37 3.37
C GLY A 168 3.88 2.04 2.04
N GLN A 169 4.63 2.04 0.94
CA GLN A 169 4.12 1.59 -0.35
C GLN A 169 3.80 0.09 -0.37
N ILE A 170 4.61 -0.76 0.27
CA ILE A 170 4.33 -2.21 0.40
C ILE A 170 2.99 -2.42 1.12
N ILE A 171 2.78 -1.76 2.27
CA ILE A 171 1.54 -1.82 3.05
C ILE A 171 0.35 -1.35 2.20
N THR A 172 0.51 -0.25 1.45
CA THR A 172 -0.54 0.29 0.57
C THR A 172 -0.95 -0.70 -0.50
N HIS A 173 0.03 -1.40 -1.09
CA HIS A 173 -0.20 -2.34 -2.18
C HIS A 173 -0.84 -3.64 -1.70
N ASP A 174 -0.60 -4.02 -0.44
CA ASP A 174 -1.30 -5.14 0.21
C ASP A 174 -2.78 -4.80 0.45
N MET A 175 -3.06 -3.58 0.91
CA MET A 175 -4.40 -3.19 1.38
C MET A 175 -5.30 -2.57 0.29
N SER A 176 -4.75 -2.06 -0.81
CA SER A 176 -5.55 -1.29 -1.76
C SER A 176 -5.05 -1.30 -3.20
N LEU A 177 -5.99 -1.41 -4.14
CA LEU A 177 -5.78 -1.25 -5.57
C LEU A 177 -7.07 -0.77 -6.24
N ALA A 178 -7.13 0.50 -6.65
CA ALA A 178 -8.31 1.05 -7.31
C ALA A 178 -8.65 0.29 -8.61
N ALA A 179 -9.83 -0.31 -8.67
CA ALA A 179 -10.25 -1.14 -9.80
C ALA A 179 -10.38 -0.33 -11.10
N GLY A 180 -10.07 -0.98 -12.24
CA GLY A 180 -10.16 -0.36 -13.57
C GLY A 180 -9.03 0.62 -13.92
N THR A 181 -8.10 0.89 -13.00
CA THR A 181 -6.95 1.76 -13.28
C THR A 181 -5.79 0.97 -13.89
N THR A 182 -5.16 1.49 -14.95
CA THR A 182 -3.94 0.90 -15.51
C THR A 182 -2.72 1.43 -14.77
N GLN A 183 -1.93 0.54 -14.18
CA GLN A 183 -0.83 0.92 -13.28
C GLN A 183 0.53 1.08 -13.97
N GLY A 184 0.75 0.38 -15.09
CA GLY A 184 2.03 0.38 -15.82
C GLY A 184 1.98 1.01 -17.22
N LYS A 185 0.79 1.18 -17.80
CA LYS A 185 0.59 1.69 -19.16
C LYS A 185 -0.54 2.70 -19.20
N ALA A 186 -0.55 3.50 -20.27
CA ALA A 186 -1.68 4.37 -20.57
C ALA A 186 -2.97 3.55 -20.68
N HIS A 187 -4.05 4.06 -20.09
CA HIS A 187 -5.36 3.45 -20.18
C HIS A 187 -5.81 3.40 -21.65
N ALA A 188 -6.52 2.34 -22.05
CA ALA A 188 -6.98 2.17 -23.43
C ALA A 188 -7.94 3.30 -23.86
N THR A 189 -8.80 3.73 -22.95
CA THR A 189 -9.62 4.95 -23.11
C THR A 189 -8.74 6.20 -23.12
N ARG A 190 -8.87 6.99 -24.19
CA ARG A 190 -8.26 8.33 -24.27
C ARG A 190 -9.26 9.41 -23.92
N CYS A 191 -8.83 10.35 -23.11
CA CYS A 191 -9.61 11.47 -22.62
C CYS A 191 -9.08 12.81 -23.14
N CYS A 192 -7.81 12.86 -23.54
CA CYS A 192 -7.21 14.00 -24.21
C CYS A 192 -7.19 13.82 -25.74
N GLY A 193 -7.27 14.93 -26.46
CA GLY A 193 -7.10 14.98 -27.91
C GLY A 193 -5.66 14.67 -28.35
N GLN A 194 -5.44 14.61 -29.66
CA GLN A 194 -4.11 14.39 -30.21
C GLN A 194 -3.11 15.43 -29.70
N GLY A 195 -1.91 14.96 -29.33
CA GLY A 195 -0.85 15.81 -28.79
C GLY A 195 -1.12 16.39 -27.40
N LEU A 196 -2.16 15.92 -26.69
CA LEU A 196 -2.50 16.36 -25.32
C LEU A 196 -2.77 17.87 -25.20
N ARG A 197 -3.17 18.53 -26.29
CA ARG A 197 -3.40 19.99 -26.32
C ARG A 197 -4.64 20.43 -25.56
N GLN A 198 -5.66 19.58 -25.54
CA GLN A 198 -6.95 19.85 -24.90
C GLN A 198 -7.67 18.53 -24.67
N ALA A 199 -8.66 18.54 -23.78
CA ALA A 199 -9.53 17.40 -23.56
C ALA A 199 -10.44 17.14 -24.78
N LEU A 200 -10.85 15.89 -25.00
CA LEU A 200 -11.80 15.56 -26.07
C LEU A 200 -13.16 16.27 -25.84
N PRO A 201 -13.88 16.71 -26.87
CA PRO A 201 -15.22 17.30 -26.68
C PRO A 201 -16.16 16.36 -25.92
N GLU A 202 -16.94 16.90 -24.99
CA GLU A 202 -17.79 16.13 -24.07
C GLU A 202 -18.69 15.10 -24.77
N HIS A 203 -19.36 15.51 -25.85
CA HIS A 203 -20.23 14.63 -26.66
C HIS A 203 -19.53 13.46 -27.34
N SER A 204 -18.20 13.55 -27.50
CA SER A 204 -17.36 12.52 -28.14
C SER A 204 -16.47 11.77 -27.14
N ARG A 205 -16.53 12.15 -25.86
CA ARG A 205 -15.66 11.64 -24.81
C ARG A 205 -16.33 10.46 -24.13
N ASN A 206 -15.55 9.43 -23.80
CA ASN A 206 -16.04 8.33 -22.99
C ASN A 206 -16.54 8.87 -21.62
N PRO A 207 -17.69 8.42 -21.10
CA PRO A 207 -18.23 8.88 -19.81
C PRO A 207 -17.29 8.67 -18.61
N ALA A 208 -16.39 7.68 -18.67
CA ALA A 208 -15.39 7.42 -17.63
C ALA A 208 -14.21 8.41 -17.66
N CYS A 209 -14.15 9.32 -18.62
CA CYS A 209 -13.07 10.29 -18.70
C CYS A 209 -13.29 11.48 -17.77
N PHE A 210 -12.26 11.77 -16.97
CA PHE A 210 -12.21 12.95 -16.12
C PHE A 210 -10.82 13.60 -16.20
N PRO A 211 -10.40 14.07 -17.39
CA PRO A 211 -9.06 14.57 -17.64
C PRO A 211 -8.72 15.79 -16.76
N ILE A 212 -7.44 15.97 -16.49
CA ILE A 212 -6.92 17.11 -15.74
C ILE A 212 -6.60 18.22 -16.74
N ASP A 213 -7.36 19.31 -16.68
CA ASP A 213 -7.12 20.50 -17.50
C ASP A 213 -5.83 21.20 -17.06
N ILE A 214 -4.92 21.47 -17.98
CA ILE A 214 -3.67 22.20 -17.70
C ILE A 214 -3.89 23.68 -18.06
N PRO A 215 -3.71 24.62 -17.12
CA PRO A 215 -3.90 26.03 -17.40
C PRO A 215 -2.92 26.55 -18.47
N ASN A 216 -3.37 27.50 -19.30
CA ASN A 216 -2.53 28.15 -20.32
C ASN A 216 -1.29 28.87 -19.73
N HIS A 217 -1.35 29.22 -18.45
CA HIS A 217 -0.26 29.86 -17.72
C HIS A 217 0.58 28.86 -16.90
N ASP A 218 0.39 27.54 -17.08
CA ASP A 218 1.23 26.53 -16.42
C ASP A 218 2.71 26.78 -16.78
N PRO A 219 3.65 26.78 -15.81
CA PRO A 219 5.02 27.20 -16.07
C PRO A 219 5.85 26.22 -16.91
N VAL A 220 5.38 24.97 -17.08
CA VAL A 220 6.11 23.85 -17.68
C VAL A 220 5.36 23.22 -18.86
N TYR A 221 4.17 22.69 -18.62
CA TYR A 221 3.39 21.93 -19.60
C TYR A 221 2.88 22.82 -20.75
N SER A 222 2.45 24.04 -20.46
CA SER A 222 1.97 24.98 -21.49
C SER A 222 3.06 25.31 -22.52
N LYS A 223 4.32 25.44 -22.07
CA LYS A 223 5.49 25.69 -22.93
C LYS A 223 5.82 24.52 -23.83
N ALA A 224 5.43 23.31 -23.43
CA ALA A 224 5.53 22.10 -24.24
C ALA A 224 4.29 21.90 -25.14
N GLY A 225 3.33 22.83 -25.15
CA GLY A 225 2.09 22.71 -25.91
C GLY A 225 1.11 21.67 -25.34
N ILE A 226 1.24 21.30 -24.07
CA ILE A 226 0.38 20.33 -23.38
C ILE A 226 -0.65 21.11 -22.57
N GLY A 227 -1.94 20.87 -22.86
CA GLY A 227 -3.09 21.51 -22.22
C GLY A 227 -4.04 20.52 -21.52
N CYS A 228 -3.76 19.23 -21.56
CA CYS A 228 -4.59 18.17 -20.97
C CYS A 228 -3.71 17.03 -20.48
N MET A 229 -4.03 16.49 -19.30
CA MET A 229 -3.44 15.27 -18.77
C MET A 229 -4.52 14.18 -18.67
N GLU A 230 -4.16 12.99 -19.16
CA GLU A 230 -5.05 11.83 -19.23
C GLU A 230 -5.47 11.40 -17.82
N PHE A 231 -6.76 11.17 -17.62
CA PHE A 231 -7.28 10.61 -16.38
C PHE A 231 -8.62 9.92 -16.63
N VAL A 232 -8.68 8.65 -16.23
CA VAL A 232 -9.86 7.80 -16.28
C VAL A 232 -10.31 7.50 -14.87
N ARG A 233 -11.61 7.64 -14.64
CA ARG A 233 -12.27 7.42 -13.36
C ARG A 233 -12.12 5.97 -12.91
N THR A 234 -12.04 5.78 -11.60
CA THR A 234 -11.98 4.46 -10.98
C THR A 234 -13.30 3.73 -11.19
N ASN A 235 -13.25 2.42 -11.43
CA ASN A 235 -14.46 1.61 -11.48
C ASN A 235 -15.17 1.66 -10.12
N ASN A 236 -16.48 1.90 -10.19
CA ASN A 236 -17.38 1.97 -9.04
C ASN A 236 -18.63 1.12 -9.27
N ASP A 237 -19.37 0.87 -8.20
CA ASP A 237 -20.63 0.11 -8.20
C ASP A 237 -21.65 0.58 -9.26
N VAL A 238 -21.78 1.88 -9.51
CA VAL A 238 -22.66 2.43 -10.57
C VAL A 238 -22.16 2.03 -11.96
N SER A 239 -20.87 2.21 -12.24
CA SER A 239 -20.25 1.86 -13.53
C SER A 239 -20.28 0.35 -13.81
N GLN A 240 -20.36 -0.47 -12.76
CA GLN A 240 -20.48 -1.92 -12.86
C GLN A 240 -21.94 -2.40 -12.90
N GLY A 241 -22.92 -1.48 -12.84
CA GLY A 241 -24.35 -1.82 -12.88
C GLY A 241 -24.92 -2.37 -11.57
N CYS A 242 -24.18 -2.22 -10.46
CA CYS A 242 -24.56 -2.70 -9.13
C CYS A 242 -25.46 -1.74 -8.37
N ASN A 243 -25.29 -0.45 -8.65
CA ASN A 243 -26.11 0.62 -8.13
C ASN A 243 -26.84 1.28 -9.30
N SER A 244 -28.17 1.39 -9.19
CA SER A 244 -29.06 1.94 -10.23
C SER A 244 -28.84 3.44 -10.49
N GLY A 245 -27.86 4.07 -9.85
CA GLY A 245 -27.59 5.50 -9.91
C GLY A 245 -28.46 6.32 -8.96
N GLN A 246 -29.09 5.67 -7.98
CA GLN A 246 -29.93 6.32 -6.97
C GLN A 246 -29.19 6.62 -5.66
N LYS A 247 -28.05 5.96 -5.44
CA LYS A 247 -27.17 6.18 -4.29
C LYS A 247 -25.81 6.68 -4.77
N PRO A 248 -25.06 7.41 -3.93
CA PRO A 248 -23.68 7.76 -4.24
C PRO A 248 -22.84 6.57 -4.70
N ALA A 249 -21.95 6.81 -5.66
CA ALA A 249 -21.09 5.80 -6.23
C ALA A 249 -19.93 5.45 -5.28
N GLU A 250 -19.70 4.15 -5.14
CA GLU A 250 -18.65 3.57 -4.31
C GLU A 250 -17.58 2.86 -5.15
N GLN A 251 -16.34 3.30 -4.99
CA GLN A 251 -15.20 2.74 -5.71
C GLN A 251 -14.81 1.37 -5.14
N ILE A 252 -14.31 0.51 -6.04
CA ILE A 252 -13.96 -0.87 -5.74
C ILE A 252 -12.44 -1.00 -5.58
N THR A 253 -12.00 -1.76 -4.56
CA THR A 253 -10.60 -2.23 -4.47
C THR A 253 -10.49 -3.63 -5.08
N ALA A 254 -9.47 -3.87 -5.90
CA ALA A 254 -9.24 -5.14 -6.56
C ALA A 254 -8.47 -6.17 -5.69
N VAL A 255 -7.95 -5.75 -4.54
CA VAL A 255 -7.21 -6.57 -3.58
C VAL A 255 -7.97 -6.72 -2.27
N THR A 256 -7.53 -7.64 -1.41
CA THR A 256 -8.08 -7.87 -0.07
C THR A 256 -7.95 -6.60 0.78
N HIS A 257 -8.84 -6.42 1.77
CA HIS A 257 -8.77 -5.28 2.68
C HIS A 257 -7.86 -5.55 3.91
N TYR A 258 -7.29 -6.75 3.99
CA TYR A 258 -6.45 -7.18 5.11
C TYR A 258 -4.99 -6.84 4.86
N LEU A 259 -4.19 -6.83 5.93
CA LEU A 259 -2.73 -6.83 5.83
C LEU A 259 -2.26 -8.28 5.80
N ASP A 260 -2.43 -8.95 4.65
CA ASP A 260 -2.24 -10.39 4.46
C ASP A 260 -1.27 -10.77 3.33
N SER A 261 -0.38 -9.83 2.98
CA SER A 261 0.64 -9.97 1.93
C SER A 261 0.06 -10.44 0.60
N SER A 262 -1.14 -9.98 0.26
CA SER A 262 -1.78 -10.21 -1.03
C SER A 262 -0.94 -9.68 -2.20
N ASN A 263 -0.04 -8.73 -1.94
CA ASN A 263 0.96 -8.29 -2.89
C ASN A 263 1.98 -9.38 -3.29
N VAL A 264 2.17 -10.38 -2.42
CA VAL A 264 3.00 -11.56 -2.67
C VAL A 264 2.15 -12.73 -3.16
N TYR A 265 1.02 -13.00 -2.50
CA TYR A 265 0.22 -14.22 -2.69
C TYR A 265 -0.94 -14.08 -3.68
N GLY A 266 -1.27 -12.86 -4.11
CA GLY A 266 -2.43 -12.55 -4.92
C GLY A 266 -3.72 -12.45 -4.10
N SER A 267 -4.75 -11.87 -4.71
CA SER A 267 -6.10 -11.71 -4.13
C SER A 267 -7.15 -12.59 -4.82
N SER A 268 -6.73 -13.56 -5.63
CA SER A 268 -7.59 -14.59 -6.21
C SER A 268 -6.85 -15.91 -6.31
N GLN A 269 -7.58 -17.03 -6.21
CA GLN A 269 -6.98 -18.36 -6.30
C GLN A 269 -6.23 -18.55 -7.63
N GLN A 270 -6.75 -18.00 -8.73
CA GLN A 270 -6.10 -18.05 -10.03
C GLN A 270 -4.71 -17.38 -10.02
N VAL A 271 -4.58 -16.21 -9.40
CA VAL A 271 -3.28 -15.53 -9.29
C VAL A 271 -2.35 -16.33 -8.40
N ALA A 272 -2.82 -16.75 -7.22
CA ALA A 272 -2.04 -17.57 -6.29
C ALA A 272 -1.50 -18.85 -6.95
N ASP A 273 -2.34 -19.58 -7.68
CA ASP A 273 -1.93 -20.80 -8.38
C ASP A 273 -0.88 -20.50 -9.48
N SER A 274 -1.00 -19.37 -10.17
CA SER A 274 -0.07 -19.00 -11.25
C SER A 274 1.36 -18.71 -10.77
N ILE A 275 1.53 -18.33 -9.51
CA ILE A 275 2.82 -17.99 -8.90
C ILE A 275 3.38 -19.10 -8.00
N ARG A 276 2.60 -20.14 -7.70
CA ARG A 276 3.03 -21.31 -6.93
C ARG A 276 3.80 -22.30 -7.78
N GLU A 277 4.81 -22.91 -7.18
CA GLU A 277 5.59 -23.99 -7.81
C GLU A 277 4.91 -25.35 -7.63
N PHE A 278 4.02 -25.48 -6.64
CA PHE A 278 3.39 -26.75 -6.22
C PHE A 278 4.41 -27.85 -5.90
N GLN A 279 5.60 -27.42 -5.47
CA GLN A 279 6.64 -28.30 -4.98
C GLN A 279 7.37 -27.72 -3.77
N GLY A 280 7.27 -28.44 -2.65
CA GLY A 280 7.93 -28.07 -1.39
C GLY A 280 7.34 -26.81 -0.75
N GLY A 281 6.10 -26.48 -1.07
CA GLY A 281 5.38 -25.31 -0.60
C GLY A 281 5.89 -23.98 -1.15
N ARG A 282 6.64 -23.99 -2.27
CA ARG A 282 7.37 -22.82 -2.78
C ARG A 282 6.55 -21.96 -3.75
N LEU A 283 6.93 -20.69 -3.82
CA LEU A 283 6.64 -19.80 -4.93
C LEU A 283 7.66 -19.99 -6.05
N ARG A 284 7.20 -19.85 -7.30
CA ARG A 284 8.02 -19.94 -8.50
C ARG A 284 9.11 -18.89 -8.47
N VAL A 285 10.29 -19.27 -8.96
CA VAL A 285 11.42 -18.37 -9.19
C VAL A 285 12.13 -18.72 -10.49
N GLU A 286 12.75 -17.73 -11.11
CA GLU A 286 13.74 -17.92 -12.16
C GLU A 286 15.15 -17.77 -11.58
N LEU A 287 16.02 -18.75 -11.85
CA LEU A 287 17.42 -18.67 -11.48
C LEU A 287 18.21 -17.97 -12.58
N LYS A 288 18.69 -16.75 -12.32
CA LYS A 288 19.53 -15.99 -13.25
C LYS A 288 20.82 -15.58 -12.57
N TYR A 289 21.95 -15.90 -13.20
CA TYR A 289 23.28 -15.59 -12.67
C TYR A 289 23.49 -16.11 -11.23
N GLY A 290 22.91 -17.27 -10.90
CA GLY A 290 22.97 -17.85 -9.55
C GLY A 290 22.04 -17.23 -8.51
N ARG A 291 21.21 -16.25 -8.88
CA ARG A 291 20.28 -15.53 -8.00
C ARG A 291 18.82 -15.86 -8.32
N GLN A 292 17.96 -15.83 -7.32
CA GLN A 292 16.53 -16.11 -7.47
C GLN A 292 15.76 -14.81 -7.71
N PHE A 293 15.03 -14.76 -8.83
CA PHE A 293 14.12 -13.66 -9.18
C PHE A 293 12.70 -14.19 -9.35
N PRO A 294 11.67 -13.33 -9.27
CA PRO A 294 10.29 -13.71 -9.58
C PRO A 294 10.18 -14.23 -11.02
N PRO A 295 9.17 -15.06 -11.32
CA PRO A 295 8.95 -15.54 -12.67
C PRO A 295 8.68 -14.36 -13.62
N SER A 296 9.07 -14.50 -14.88
CA SER A 296 8.76 -13.52 -15.91
C SER A 296 7.26 -13.48 -16.17
N ASN A 297 6.73 -12.28 -16.38
CA ASN A 297 5.37 -12.12 -16.86
C ASN A 297 5.29 -12.48 -18.36
N ASN A 298 4.29 -13.28 -18.74
CA ASN A 298 4.07 -13.67 -20.13
C ASN A 298 3.59 -12.50 -21.00
N ASN A 299 2.97 -11.47 -20.41
CA ASN A 299 2.46 -10.31 -21.12
C ASN A 299 3.28 -9.05 -20.79
N LYS A 300 4.58 -9.10 -21.11
CA LYS A 300 5.54 -8.03 -20.79
C LYS A 300 5.12 -6.66 -21.34
N SER A 301 4.57 -6.62 -22.55
CA SER A 301 4.21 -5.37 -23.25
C SER A 301 3.04 -4.64 -22.61
N ALA A 302 2.16 -5.34 -21.91
CA ALA A 302 1.04 -4.74 -21.18
C ALA A 302 1.44 -4.16 -19.81
N ILE A 303 2.56 -4.61 -19.23
CA ILE A 303 2.91 -4.33 -17.83
C ILE A 303 4.18 -3.48 -17.70
N CYS A 304 5.22 -3.77 -18.49
CA CYS A 304 6.53 -3.12 -18.37
C CYS A 304 6.87 -2.26 -19.59
N ASP A 305 7.71 -1.25 -19.38
CA ASP A 305 8.29 -0.37 -20.40
C ASP A 305 9.64 -0.92 -20.90
N HIS A 306 9.62 -2.12 -21.50
CA HIS A 306 10.84 -2.78 -21.97
C HIS A 306 11.30 -2.25 -23.34
N VAL A 307 12.62 -2.28 -23.56
CA VAL A 307 13.24 -1.99 -24.87
C VAL A 307 13.42 -3.25 -25.70
N SER A 308 13.55 -4.42 -25.06
CA SER A 308 13.61 -5.72 -25.75
C SER A 308 12.85 -6.81 -24.97
N GLU A 309 12.47 -7.87 -25.67
CA GLU A 309 11.80 -9.05 -25.08
C GLU A 309 12.66 -9.79 -24.04
N SER A 310 13.98 -9.59 -24.08
CA SER A 310 14.91 -10.20 -23.13
C SER A 310 14.97 -9.48 -21.78
N GLU A 311 14.48 -8.23 -21.70
CA GLU A 311 14.48 -7.47 -20.44
C GLU A 311 13.54 -8.09 -19.41
N ALA A 312 13.90 -7.92 -18.13
CA ALA A 312 13.11 -8.36 -16.99
C ALA A 312 11.73 -7.68 -16.96
N CYS A 313 10.72 -8.45 -16.60
CA CYS A 313 9.39 -7.98 -16.26
C CYS A 313 8.75 -9.04 -15.39
N TYR A 314 8.58 -8.74 -14.10
CA TYR A 314 8.23 -9.74 -13.10
C TYR A 314 6.73 -9.98 -13.00
N LEU A 315 6.37 -11.22 -12.66
CA LEU A 315 5.05 -11.64 -12.22
C LEU A 315 5.10 -11.89 -10.70
N ALA A 316 4.14 -11.32 -9.97
CA ALA A 316 3.95 -11.48 -8.53
C ALA A 316 2.44 -11.48 -8.21
N GLY A 317 2.10 -11.54 -6.92
CA GLY A 317 0.72 -11.45 -6.45
C GLY A 317 0.02 -10.12 -6.79
N ASP A 318 0.78 -9.01 -6.83
CA ASP A 318 0.29 -7.70 -7.24
C ASP A 318 0.93 -7.22 -8.55
N VAL A 319 0.10 -6.62 -9.41
CA VAL A 319 0.47 -6.18 -10.76
C VAL A 319 1.45 -5.01 -10.78
N ARG A 320 1.60 -4.29 -9.66
CA ARG A 320 2.48 -3.12 -9.54
C ARG A 320 3.90 -3.51 -9.12
N VAL A 321 4.24 -4.80 -9.03
CA VAL A 321 5.60 -5.29 -8.68
C VAL A 321 6.72 -4.57 -9.43
N ASN A 322 6.49 -4.22 -10.71
CA ASN A 322 7.50 -3.58 -11.57
C ASN A 322 7.50 -2.04 -11.50
N GLN A 323 6.64 -1.42 -10.69
CA GLN A 323 6.35 0.01 -10.79
C GLN A 323 7.59 0.87 -10.58
N ASN A 324 8.42 0.56 -9.59
CA ASN A 324 9.70 1.22 -9.35
C ASN A 324 10.72 0.23 -8.74
N PRO A 325 12.05 0.47 -8.86
CA PRO A 325 13.05 -0.50 -8.43
C PRO A 325 12.99 -0.87 -6.95
N GLN A 326 12.68 0.09 -6.08
CA GLN A 326 12.68 -0.09 -4.63
C GLN A 326 11.54 -0.99 -4.16
N LEU A 327 10.34 -0.78 -4.72
CA LEU A 327 9.18 -1.65 -4.54
C LEU A 327 9.51 -3.07 -4.97
N THR A 328 10.09 -3.23 -6.16
CA THR A 328 10.46 -4.54 -6.68
C THR A 328 11.47 -5.24 -5.78
N VAL A 329 12.49 -4.53 -5.27
CA VAL A 329 13.48 -5.11 -4.33
C VAL A 329 12.79 -5.69 -3.09
N PHE A 330 11.88 -4.95 -2.45
CA PHE A 330 11.15 -5.48 -1.29
C PHE A 330 10.24 -6.66 -1.63
N GLN A 331 9.55 -6.65 -2.77
CA GLN A 331 8.72 -7.79 -3.16
C GLN A 331 9.55 -9.04 -3.46
N ILE A 332 10.75 -8.89 -4.02
CA ILE A 332 11.71 -10.00 -4.18
C ILE A 332 12.15 -10.52 -2.81
N LEU A 333 12.47 -9.64 -1.86
CA LEU A 333 12.83 -10.05 -0.48
C LEU A 333 11.68 -10.83 0.19
N GLN A 334 10.43 -10.38 0.06
CA GLN A 334 9.26 -11.07 0.61
C GLN A 334 9.02 -12.45 -0.04
N LEU A 335 9.20 -12.55 -1.37
CA LEU A 335 9.12 -13.83 -2.08
C LEU A 335 10.20 -14.80 -1.60
N ARG A 336 11.44 -14.31 -1.49
CA ARG A 336 12.59 -15.11 -1.02
C ARG A 336 12.37 -15.57 0.42
N GLU A 337 11.79 -14.72 1.26
CA GLU A 337 11.46 -15.07 2.66
C GLU A 337 10.47 -16.24 2.71
N HIS A 338 9.39 -16.19 1.92
CA HIS A 338 8.46 -17.33 1.82
C HIS A 338 9.18 -18.63 1.41
N ASN A 339 10.05 -18.58 0.40
CA ASN A 339 10.79 -19.74 -0.07
C ASN A 339 11.85 -20.23 0.95
N ARG A 340 12.42 -19.33 1.77
CA ARG A 340 13.28 -19.66 2.89
C ARG A 340 12.50 -20.41 3.97
N LEU A 341 11.36 -19.84 4.41
CA LEU A 341 10.45 -20.43 5.39
C LEU A 341 9.98 -21.82 4.96
N ALA A 342 9.46 -21.97 3.74
CA ALA A 342 9.00 -23.26 3.22
C ALA A 342 10.10 -24.34 3.25
N ARG A 343 11.34 -23.96 2.89
CA ARG A 343 12.49 -24.88 2.91
C ARG A 343 12.88 -25.31 4.32
N GLU A 344 12.95 -24.37 5.26
CA GLU A 344 13.30 -24.71 6.65
C GLU A 344 12.19 -25.52 7.33
N LEU A 345 10.91 -25.18 7.09
CA LEU A 345 9.77 -25.97 7.58
C LEU A 345 9.77 -27.40 7.03
N ALA A 346 10.11 -27.58 5.74
CA ALA A 346 10.23 -28.92 5.16
C ALA A 346 11.35 -29.75 5.81
N ARG A 347 12.44 -29.11 6.25
CA ARG A 347 13.51 -29.79 7.01
C ARG A 347 13.07 -30.14 8.43
N LEU A 348 12.35 -29.24 9.09
CA LEU A 348 11.85 -29.44 10.46
C LEU A 348 10.74 -30.50 10.52
N ASN A 349 9.88 -30.53 9.49
CA ASN A 349 8.71 -31.37 9.38
C ASN A 349 8.71 -32.16 8.05
N PRO A 350 9.55 -33.21 7.90
CA PRO A 350 9.64 -33.97 6.66
C PRO A 350 8.35 -34.67 6.22
N HIS A 351 7.35 -34.77 7.11
CA HIS A 351 6.04 -35.36 6.86
C HIS A 351 5.00 -34.38 6.30
N TRP A 352 5.28 -33.08 6.25
CA TRP A 352 4.35 -32.11 5.67
C TRP A 352 4.33 -32.19 4.14
N ASP A 353 3.12 -32.11 3.58
CA ASP A 353 2.92 -32.03 2.13
C ASP A 353 3.12 -30.60 1.59
N ASP A 354 3.02 -30.45 0.26
CA ASP A 354 3.21 -29.17 -0.43
C ASP A 354 2.25 -28.09 0.09
N GLU A 355 0.97 -28.42 0.24
CA GLU A 355 -0.06 -27.45 0.63
C GLU A 355 0.15 -26.99 2.07
N ARG A 356 0.46 -27.92 2.99
CA ARG A 356 0.79 -27.59 4.38
C ARG A 356 2.01 -26.68 4.45
N LEU A 357 3.07 -26.97 3.69
CA LEU A 357 4.27 -26.14 3.64
C LEU A 357 3.98 -24.73 3.12
N TYR A 358 3.23 -24.63 2.01
CA TYR A 358 2.83 -23.34 1.43
C TYR A 358 2.03 -22.50 2.44
N GLN A 359 1.02 -23.10 3.07
CA GLN A 359 0.13 -22.36 3.97
C GLN A 359 0.83 -21.95 5.27
N GLU A 360 1.69 -22.78 5.85
CA GLU A 360 2.46 -22.38 7.05
C GLU A 360 3.50 -21.31 6.73
N ALA A 361 4.23 -21.44 5.62
CA ALA A 361 5.17 -20.41 5.17
C ALA A 361 4.46 -19.08 4.87
N ARG A 362 3.31 -19.13 4.17
CA ARG A 362 2.44 -17.96 3.93
C ARG A 362 1.97 -17.34 5.26
N LYS A 363 1.49 -18.16 6.20
CA LYS A 363 1.00 -17.67 7.49
C LYS A 363 2.10 -16.97 8.28
N ILE A 364 3.31 -17.53 8.33
CA ILE A 364 4.47 -16.92 9.01
C ILE A 364 4.89 -15.62 8.32
N ALA A 365 5.07 -15.61 7.00
CA ALA A 365 5.48 -14.42 6.26
C ALA A 365 4.47 -13.26 6.42
N ILE A 366 3.17 -13.56 6.43
CA ILE A 366 2.13 -12.56 6.75
C ILE A 366 2.31 -12.02 8.16
N ALA A 367 2.57 -12.90 9.13
CA ALA A 367 2.77 -12.49 10.52
C ALA A 367 4.03 -11.63 10.70
N GLU A 368 5.11 -11.93 9.99
CA GLU A 368 6.31 -11.09 9.94
C GLU A 368 6.01 -9.72 9.32
N HIS A 369 5.24 -9.68 8.22
CA HIS A 369 4.80 -8.43 7.60
C HIS A 369 3.94 -7.58 8.57
N GLN A 370 3.00 -8.20 9.27
CA GLN A 370 2.17 -7.56 10.30
C GLN A 370 3.03 -7.07 11.47
N ALA A 371 3.97 -7.87 11.95
CA ALA A 371 4.86 -7.52 13.05
C ALA A 371 5.76 -6.33 12.71
N VAL A 372 6.42 -6.32 11.55
CA VAL A 372 7.21 -5.16 11.10
C VAL A 372 6.32 -3.93 10.93
N THR A 373 5.10 -4.10 10.39
CA THR A 373 4.17 -2.97 10.22
C THR A 373 3.74 -2.36 11.54
N TYR A 374 3.25 -3.14 12.50
CA TYR A 374 2.70 -2.61 13.75
C TYR A 374 3.77 -2.32 14.80
N ASN A 375 4.84 -3.10 14.88
CA ASN A 375 5.84 -2.96 15.95
C ASN A 375 7.02 -2.05 15.57
N GLU A 376 7.38 -1.97 14.29
CA GLU A 376 8.45 -1.09 13.82
C GLU A 376 7.93 0.13 13.07
N TRP A 377 7.13 -0.05 12.02
CA TRP A 377 6.79 1.04 11.09
C TRP A 377 5.78 2.02 11.68
N LEU A 378 4.64 1.54 12.16
CA LEU A 378 3.50 2.35 12.57
C LEU A 378 3.79 3.32 13.73
N PRO A 379 4.57 2.95 14.78
CA PRO A 379 4.94 3.88 15.85
C PRO A 379 5.81 5.04 15.38
N LEU A 380 6.52 4.91 14.25
CA LEU A 380 7.32 6.00 13.68
C LEU A 380 6.44 6.97 12.89
N ILE A 381 5.33 6.49 12.31
CA ILE A 381 4.40 7.30 11.54
C ILE A 381 3.40 8.03 12.44
N LEU A 382 2.78 7.32 13.39
CA LEU A 382 1.71 7.87 14.24
C LEU A 382 2.22 8.36 15.61
N GLY A 383 3.46 8.00 15.96
CA GLY A 383 4.01 8.22 17.29
C GLY A 383 3.67 7.10 18.27
N GLN A 384 4.66 6.70 19.06
CA GLN A 384 4.58 5.64 20.08
C GLN A 384 3.39 5.81 21.04
N GLU A 385 3.13 7.03 21.49
CA GLU A 385 2.03 7.31 22.42
C GLU A 385 0.66 7.05 21.76
N THR A 386 0.48 7.53 20.53
CA THR A 386 -0.77 7.35 19.77
C THR A 386 -1.06 5.88 19.54
N THR A 387 -0.05 5.10 19.12
CA THR A 387 -0.24 3.67 18.83
C THR A 387 -0.56 2.86 20.08
N GLN A 388 0.10 3.14 21.20
CA GLN A 388 -0.16 2.44 22.47
C GLN A 388 -1.54 2.80 23.03
N ARG A 389 -1.89 4.09 23.04
CA ARG A 389 -3.15 4.59 23.60
C ARG A 389 -4.39 4.08 22.86
N ASN A 390 -4.27 3.91 21.53
CA ASN A 390 -5.37 3.45 20.68
C ASN A 390 -5.34 1.93 20.43
N GLY A 391 -4.56 1.16 21.19
CA GLY A 391 -4.55 -0.30 21.11
C GLY A 391 -3.99 -0.85 19.79
N LEU A 392 -3.12 -0.10 19.10
CA LEU A 392 -2.46 -0.54 17.88
C LEU A 392 -1.18 -1.34 18.20
N THR A 393 -0.51 -0.99 19.29
CA THR A 393 0.70 -1.65 19.77
C THR A 393 0.59 -1.97 21.26
N TYR A 394 1.12 -3.13 21.66
CA TYR A 394 1.09 -3.60 23.03
C TYR A 394 2.49 -3.95 23.52
N ASN A 395 2.80 -3.56 24.76
CA ASN A 395 4.01 -4.02 25.43
C ASN A 395 3.70 -5.28 26.24
N THR A 396 3.61 -6.42 25.57
CA THR A 396 3.29 -7.71 26.18
C THR A 396 4.07 -8.85 25.55
N GLN A 397 4.36 -9.88 26.34
CA GLN A 397 4.89 -11.17 25.89
C GLN A 397 3.80 -12.24 25.80
N ASP A 398 2.54 -11.87 26.04
CA ASP A 398 1.34 -12.70 25.93
C ASP A 398 0.60 -12.39 24.60
N PHE A 399 -0.50 -13.09 24.33
CA PHE A 399 -1.42 -12.78 23.24
C PHE A 399 -2.16 -11.45 23.47
N THR A 400 -2.69 -10.90 22.37
CA THR A 400 -3.67 -9.81 22.41
C THR A 400 -5.02 -10.40 22.02
N TYR A 401 -6.01 -10.34 22.91
CA TYR A 401 -7.37 -10.83 22.64
C TYR A 401 -8.27 -9.68 22.18
N ASP A 402 -7.84 -8.98 21.12
CA ASP A 402 -8.41 -7.71 20.65
C ASP A 402 -9.15 -7.82 19.30
N TYR A 403 -9.30 -9.03 18.76
CA TYR A 403 -10.21 -9.29 17.65
C TYR A 403 -11.66 -9.01 18.06
N ASN A 404 -12.34 -8.22 17.25
CA ASN A 404 -13.75 -7.90 17.40
C ASN A 404 -14.47 -8.08 16.05
N GLU A 405 -15.34 -9.09 16.00
CA GLU A 405 -16.14 -9.43 14.82
C GLU A 405 -17.15 -8.36 14.39
N GLN A 406 -17.35 -7.31 15.20
CA GLN A 406 -18.21 -6.17 14.86
C GLN A 406 -17.43 -5.01 14.24
N VAL A 407 -16.09 -5.09 14.20
CA VAL A 407 -15.25 -4.11 13.51
C VAL A 407 -15.25 -4.46 12.02
N ASP A 408 -15.65 -3.50 11.19
CA ASP A 408 -15.55 -3.63 9.73
C ASP A 408 -14.09 -3.42 9.30
N PRO A 409 -13.43 -4.47 8.74
CA PRO A 409 -12.03 -4.43 8.34
C PRO A 409 -11.81 -3.71 7.00
N SER A 410 -12.88 -3.25 6.34
CA SER A 410 -12.79 -2.62 5.03
C SER A 410 -11.85 -1.43 5.06
N VAL A 411 -10.84 -1.46 4.21
CA VAL A 411 -10.00 -0.29 3.90
C VAL A 411 -10.88 0.89 3.50
N LEU A 412 -10.65 2.01 4.19
CA LEU A 412 -11.38 3.25 4.03
C LEU A 412 -10.90 3.98 2.77
N ASN A 413 -11.85 4.51 2.01
CA ASN A 413 -11.57 5.30 0.81
C ASN A 413 -10.73 6.54 1.15
N ASP A 414 -11.05 7.17 2.29
CA ASP A 414 -10.38 8.35 2.84
C ASP A 414 -8.92 8.07 3.21
N HIS A 415 -8.65 6.85 3.68
CA HIS A 415 -7.30 6.36 3.95
C HIS A 415 -6.54 6.12 2.63
N ALA A 416 -7.05 5.23 1.77
CA ALA A 416 -6.34 4.78 0.56
C ALA A 416 -6.15 5.88 -0.51
N THR A 417 -7.09 6.83 -0.58
CA THR A 417 -7.12 7.86 -1.62
C THR A 417 -6.52 9.18 -1.17
N ALA A 418 -6.39 9.44 0.14
CA ALA A 418 -5.86 10.70 0.66
C ALA A 418 -4.83 10.50 1.77
N ALA A 419 -5.23 10.07 2.98
CA ALA A 419 -4.36 10.13 4.16
C ALA A 419 -3.10 9.27 4.03
N PHE A 420 -3.23 8.06 3.48
CA PHE A 420 -2.10 7.15 3.30
C PHE A 420 -1.24 7.49 2.08
N ARG A 421 -1.60 8.51 1.29
CA ARG A 421 -0.74 9.05 0.23
C ARG A 421 0.26 10.09 0.74
N PHE A 422 0.28 10.37 2.04
CA PHE A 422 1.22 11.33 2.63
C PHE A 422 2.67 10.97 2.26
N PHE A 423 3.04 9.69 2.20
CA PHE A 423 4.42 9.31 1.92
C PHE A 423 4.87 9.60 0.48
N HIS A 424 3.97 10.08 -0.40
CA HIS A 424 4.38 10.63 -1.70
C HIS A 424 5.28 11.86 -1.56
N THR A 425 5.18 12.67 -0.48
CA THR A 425 6.15 13.75 -0.22
C THR A 425 7.53 13.19 0.15
N ASN A 426 7.58 12.00 0.79
CA ASN A 426 8.83 11.38 1.21
C ASN A 426 9.64 10.73 0.07
N ILE A 427 9.11 10.70 -1.17
CA ILE A 427 9.76 10.06 -2.31
C ILE A 427 11.03 10.82 -2.72
N ALA A 428 12.17 10.13 -2.65
CA ALA A 428 13.43 10.63 -3.19
C ALA A 428 13.47 10.49 -4.72
N GLY A 429 13.82 11.58 -5.42
CA GLY A 429 13.92 11.56 -6.89
C GLY A 429 15.09 10.75 -7.46
N PHE A 430 16.08 10.42 -6.63
CA PHE A 430 17.25 9.64 -7.04
C PHE A 430 17.50 8.50 -6.05
N LEU A 431 17.79 7.31 -6.58
CA LEU A 431 18.06 6.10 -5.81
C LEU A 431 19.55 5.84 -5.81
N ARG A 432 20.21 6.02 -4.67
CA ARG A 432 21.65 5.82 -4.56
C ARG A 432 21.99 4.34 -4.40
N LEU A 433 23.03 3.92 -5.12
CA LEU A 433 23.64 2.61 -4.98
C LEU A 433 24.74 2.68 -3.92
N TYR A 434 24.72 1.76 -2.97
CA TYR A 434 25.63 1.71 -1.84
C TYR A 434 26.35 0.37 -1.75
N ASP A 435 27.66 0.41 -1.58
CA ASP A 435 28.45 -0.79 -1.28
C ASP A 435 28.29 -1.25 0.17
N GLU A 436 28.96 -2.36 0.53
CA GLU A 436 28.89 -2.92 1.88
C GLU A 436 29.42 -1.97 2.97
N HIS A 437 30.34 -1.06 2.61
CA HIS A 437 30.89 -0.03 3.50
C HIS A 437 29.99 1.20 3.64
N ARG A 438 28.78 1.18 3.03
CA ARG A 438 27.85 2.31 3.00
C ARG A 438 28.44 3.55 2.32
N SER A 439 29.32 3.32 1.34
CA SER A 439 29.79 4.35 0.42
C SER A 439 28.92 4.35 -0.84
N SER A 440 28.36 5.50 -1.18
CA SER A 440 27.61 5.65 -2.42
C SER A 440 28.56 5.87 -3.59
N PHE A 441 28.40 5.09 -4.66
CA PHE A 441 29.25 5.18 -5.85
C PHE A 441 28.49 5.56 -7.12
N SER A 442 27.15 5.51 -7.10
CA SER A 442 26.29 5.86 -8.23
C SER A 442 24.86 6.17 -7.76
N ALA A 443 24.04 6.76 -8.63
CA ALA A 443 22.63 7.01 -8.36
C ALA A 443 21.78 6.85 -9.64
N LEU A 444 20.62 6.22 -9.48
CA LEU A 444 19.61 6.08 -10.52
C LEU A 444 18.61 7.23 -10.43
N ARG A 445 18.22 7.80 -11.56
CA ARG A 445 17.13 8.77 -11.60
C ARG A 445 15.79 8.03 -11.60
N LEU A 446 14.92 8.28 -10.63
CA LEU A 446 13.69 7.49 -10.44
C LEU A 446 12.83 7.44 -11.70
N SER A 447 12.65 8.57 -12.40
CA SER A 447 11.80 8.65 -13.60
C SER A 447 12.29 7.85 -14.80
N ASP A 448 13.54 7.39 -14.82
CA ASP A 448 14.08 6.53 -15.88
C ASP A 448 13.78 5.04 -15.68
N HIS A 449 13.37 4.65 -14.47
CA HIS A 449 13.23 3.25 -14.06
C HIS A 449 11.81 2.84 -13.67
N PHE A 450 10.82 3.73 -13.80
CA PHE A 450 9.43 3.33 -13.62
C PHE A 450 9.03 2.25 -14.63
N ASN A 451 8.44 1.14 -14.20
CA ASN A 451 8.06 -0.02 -15.03
C ASN A 451 9.23 -0.67 -15.80
N ARG A 452 10.49 -0.45 -15.38
CA ARG A 452 11.71 -0.94 -16.06
C ARG A 452 12.63 -1.67 -15.07
N PRO A 453 12.27 -2.89 -14.64
CA PRO A 453 12.94 -3.58 -13.54
C PRO A 453 14.29 -4.22 -13.93
N GLN A 454 14.70 -4.16 -15.20
CA GLN A 454 15.96 -4.73 -15.70
C GLN A 454 17.18 -4.30 -14.88
N ILE A 455 17.18 -3.06 -14.40
CA ILE A 455 18.28 -2.50 -13.60
C ILE A 455 18.60 -3.32 -12.34
N ILE A 456 17.63 -4.09 -11.83
CA ILE A 456 17.78 -4.91 -10.62
C ILE A 456 18.64 -6.16 -10.90
N GLU A 457 18.56 -6.72 -12.10
CA GLU A 457 19.35 -7.89 -12.48
C GLU A 457 20.79 -7.51 -12.88
N GLU A 458 21.07 -6.24 -13.14
CA GLU A 458 22.37 -5.75 -13.57
C GLU A 458 23.39 -5.71 -12.42
N GLY A 459 24.51 -6.42 -12.58
CA GLY A 459 25.59 -6.43 -11.60
C GLY A 459 25.09 -6.75 -10.19
N ASN A 460 25.48 -5.93 -9.21
CA ASN A 460 25.09 -6.05 -7.81
C ASN A 460 23.93 -5.12 -7.41
N ASN A 461 23.22 -4.54 -8.38
CA ASN A 461 22.26 -3.47 -8.13
C ASN A 461 21.13 -3.87 -7.19
N PHE A 462 20.69 -5.13 -7.17
CA PHE A 462 19.70 -5.60 -6.20
C PHE A 462 20.12 -5.32 -4.76
N ASP A 463 21.31 -5.74 -4.36
CA ASP A 463 21.84 -5.51 -3.01
C ASP A 463 22.26 -4.06 -2.78
N ASP A 464 22.82 -3.40 -3.79
CA ASP A 464 23.23 -2.00 -3.68
C ASP A 464 22.02 -1.08 -3.48
N LEU A 465 20.88 -1.39 -4.09
CA LEU A 465 19.59 -0.74 -3.85
C LEU A 465 19.00 -1.13 -2.50
N ALA A 466 19.09 -2.40 -2.10
CA ALA A 466 18.62 -2.86 -0.79
C ALA A 466 19.35 -2.11 0.35
N ARG A 467 20.69 -2.02 0.27
CA ARG A 467 21.50 -1.18 1.17
C ARG A 467 21.15 0.29 1.04
N GLY A 468 20.94 0.78 -0.19
CA GLY A 468 20.59 2.17 -0.46
C GLY A 468 19.31 2.60 0.23
N MET A 469 18.26 1.79 0.21
CA MET A 469 17.01 2.07 0.93
C MET A 469 17.22 2.26 2.44
N HIS A 470 18.15 1.53 3.03
CA HIS A 470 18.41 1.53 4.47
C HIS A 470 19.53 2.50 4.87
N THR A 471 20.11 3.23 3.92
CA THR A 471 21.24 4.15 4.17
C THR A 471 20.91 5.56 3.73
N GLN A 472 20.25 5.70 2.59
CA GLN A 472 19.80 6.98 2.06
C GLN A 472 18.61 7.50 2.89
N PRO A 473 18.54 8.80 3.18
CA PRO A 473 17.33 9.41 3.74
C PRO A 473 16.17 9.41 2.74
N GLN A 474 14.95 9.27 3.25
CA GLN A 474 13.75 9.73 2.53
C GLN A 474 13.75 11.26 2.44
N GLU A 475 12.88 11.85 1.62
CA GLU A 475 12.56 13.28 1.76
C GLU A 475 11.64 13.48 2.97
N ALA A 476 11.62 14.68 3.54
CA ALA A 476 10.87 15.02 4.75
C ALA A 476 9.36 15.01 4.48
N SER A 477 8.57 14.79 5.54
CA SER A 477 7.12 14.94 5.47
C SER A 477 6.75 16.42 5.51
N ASP A 478 6.63 17.04 4.34
CA ASP A 478 6.30 18.46 4.22
C ASP A 478 5.52 18.75 2.91
N LYS A 479 5.44 20.03 2.52
CA LYS A 479 4.74 20.46 1.31
C LYS A 479 5.53 20.24 0.02
N PHE A 480 6.76 19.76 0.07
CA PHE A 480 7.62 19.64 -1.09
C PHE A 480 7.50 18.26 -1.76
N PHE A 481 7.47 18.26 -3.08
CA PHE A 481 7.33 17.05 -3.89
C PHE A 481 8.35 17.08 -5.04
N THR A 482 9.14 16.01 -5.17
CA THR A 482 10.16 15.94 -6.21
C THR A 482 9.56 16.02 -7.62
N LYS A 483 10.23 16.73 -8.53
CA LYS A 483 9.85 16.77 -9.97
C LYS A 483 9.81 15.41 -10.62
N GLU A 484 10.53 14.43 -10.07
CA GLU A 484 10.55 13.06 -10.59
C GLU A 484 9.16 12.40 -10.56
N ILE A 485 8.26 12.88 -9.70
CA ILE A 485 6.85 12.44 -9.64
C ILE A 485 5.84 13.53 -10.01
N THR A 486 6.18 14.83 -9.94
CA THR A 486 5.24 15.92 -10.29
C THR A 486 5.37 16.43 -11.72
N LEU A 487 6.43 16.07 -12.44
CA LEU A 487 6.63 16.42 -13.85
C LEU A 487 7.06 15.23 -14.72
N PHE A 488 7.68 14.21 -14.14
CA PHE A 488 8.36 13.14 -14.87
C PHE A 488 7.79 11.74 -14.61
N LEU A 489 6.67 11.63 -13.90
CA LEU A 489 6.03 10.35 -13.60
C LEU A 489 5.69 9.62 -14.90
N PHE A 490 6.17 8.37 -15.03
CA PHE A 490 5.96 7.55 -16.23
C PHE A 490 6.29 8.25 -17.56
N ARG A 491 7.29 9.13 -17.59
CA ARG A 491 7.68 9.86 -18.81
C ARG A 491 8.17 8.94 -19.94
N ASN A 492 8.65 7.74 -19.60
CA ASN A 492 9.07 6.69 -20.55
C ASN A 492 9.93 7.27 -21.71
N GLY A 493 11.05 7.90 -21.34
CA GLY A 493 11.98 8.54 -22.28
C GLY A 493 11.54 9.90 -22.87
N ARG A 494 10.29 10.33 -22.66
CA ARG A 494 9.81 11.65 -23.11
C ARG A 494 10.36 12.78 -22.21
N PRO A 495 10.33 14.05 -22.68
CA PRO A 495 10.79 15.20 -21.88
C PRO A 495 9.94 15.45 -20.62
N LEU A 496 8.64 15.16 -20.70
CA LEU A 496 7.68 15.31 -19.61
C LEU A 496 6.83 14.04 -19.47
N GLY A 497 6.40 13.78 -18.25
CA GLY A 497 5.46 12.73 -17.89
C GLY A 497 4.21 13.32 -17.25
N GLN A 498 3.62 12.58 -16.33
CA GLN A 498 2.45 12.98 -15.56
C GLN A 498 2.84 13.65 -14.24
N ASP A 499 1.83 14.16 -13.53
CA ASP A 499 1.95 14.77 -12.21
C ASP A 499 1.18 13.93 -11.19
N LEU A 500 1.91 13.17 -10.37
CA LEU A 500 1.32 12.30 -9.33
C LEU A 500 0.45 13.09 -8.36
N ARG A 501 0.87 14.30 -7.97
CA ARG A 501 0.14 15.11 -7.00
C ARG A 501 -1.16 15.63 -7.59
N ALA A 502 -1.15 16.05 -8.85
CA ALA A 502 -2.37 16.40 -9.57
C ALA A 502 -3.32 15.19 -9.72
N ILE A 503 -2.77 13.99 -9.96
CA ILE A 503 -3.54 12.74 -10.00
C ILE A 503 -4.16 12.41 -8.65
N ASP A 504 -3.45 12.59 -7.53
CA ASP A 504 -3.99 12.37 -6.18
C ASP A 504 -5.20 13.27 -5.91
N ILE A 505 -5.09 14.56 -6.23
CA ILE A 505 -6.18 15.53 -6.07
C ILE A 505 -7.36 15.18 -6.99
N GLN A 506 -7.10 14.84 -8.24
CA GLN A 506 -8.15 14.45 -9.18
C GLN A 506 -8.82 13.14 -8.76
N ARG A 507 -8.07 12.19 -8.19
CA ARG A 507 -8.59 10.93 -7.67
C ARG A 507 -9.45 11.14 -6.44
N ALA A 508 -9.09 12.07 -5.55
CA ALA A 508 -9.94 12.46 -4.43
C ALA A 508 -11.30 13.01 -4.90
N ARG A 509 -11.31 13.82 -5.97
CA ARG A 509 -12.54 14.31 -6.61
C ARG A 509 -13.35 13.19 -7.27
N ASP A 510 -12.67 12.30 -8.00
CA ASP A 510 -13.28 11.13 -8.64
C ASP A 510 -13.98 10.20 -7.63
N HIS A 511 -13.37 10.03 -6.45
CA HIS A 511 -13.87 9.20 -5.37
C HIS A 511 -14.89 9.90 -4.46
N GLY A 512 -15.22 11.16 -4.76
CA GLY A 512 -16.15 11.97 -3.99
C GLY A 512 -15.75 12.05 -2.52
N LEU A 513 -14.47 12.21 -2.19
CA LEU A 513 -14.07 12.40 -0.79
C LEU A 513 -14.68 13.69 -0.23
N ALA A 514 -15.00 13.71 1.06
CA ALA A 514 -15.46 14.92 1.73
C ALA A 514 -14.36 16.01 1.75
N SER A 515 -14.72 17.24 2.13
CA SER A 515 -13.73 18.32 2.17
C SER A 515 -12.75 18.13 3.33
N TYR A 516 -11.58 18.76 3.23
CA TYR A 516 -10.65 18.87 4.36
C TYR A 516 -11.35 19.42 5.61
N ASN A 517 -12.25 20.38 5.44
CA ASN A 517 -12.99 20.99 6.55
C ASN A 517 -13.98 20.02 7.22
N ASP A 518 -14.49 19.03 6.48
CA ASP A 518 -15.34 17.97 7.02
C ASP A 518 -14.54 16.94 7.81
N TYR A 519 -13.38 16.49 7.29
CA TYR A 519 -12.51 15.55 8.03
C TYR A 519 -11.87 16.18 9.25
N ARG A 520 -11.40 17.44 9.18
CA ARG A 520 -10.85 18.09 10.38
C ARG A 520 -11.91 18.18 11.47
N HIS A 521 -13.15 18.51 11.12
CA HIS A 521 -14.26 18.56 12.06
C HIS A 521 -14.60 17.18 12.64
N TYR A 522 -14.65 16.15 11.79
CA TYR A 522 -14.82 14.75 12.21
C TYR A 522 -13.74 14.32 13.21
N CYS A 523 -12.49 14.75 12.98
CA CYS A 523 -11.35 14.50 13.85
C CYS A 523 -11.29 15.43 15.08
N GLY A 524 -12.36 16.16 15.39
CA GLY A 524 -12.48 16.99 16.60
C GLY A 524 -11.78 18.34 16.52
N LEU A 525 -11.29 18.76 15.35
CA LEU A 525 -10.73 20.09 15.13
C LEU A 525 -11.84 21.11 14.85
N PRO A 526 -11.64 22.40 15.16
CA PRO A 526 -12.58 23.44 14.76
C PRO A 526 -12.77 23.47 13.24
N ARG A 527 -14.03 23.61 12.81
CA ARG A 527 -14.35 23.89 11.42
C ARG A 527 -13.91 25.31 11.08
N ALA A 528 -13.20 25.47 9.97
CA ALA A 528 -12.82 26.79 9.45
C ALA A 528 -14.02 27.48 8.79
N HIS A 529 -14.23 28.76 9.09
CA HIS A 529 -15.22 29.60 8.42
C HIS A 529 -14.57 30.56 7.42
N THR A 530 -13.30 30.89 7.64
CA THR A 530 -12.43 31.67 6.76
C THR A 530 -11.13 30.92 6.53
N PHE A 531 -10.35 31.31 5.50
CA PHE A 531 -9.05 30.68 5.27
C PHE A 531 -8.07 30.94 6.42
N ASP A 532 -8.17 32.08 7.10
CA ASP A 532 -7.29 32.42 8.23
C ASP A 532 -7.47 31.44 9.40
N ASP A 533 -8.63 30.80 9.54
CA ASP A 533 -8.89 29.79 10.57
C ASP A 533 -8.03 28.53 10.36
N PHE A 534 -7.53 28.27 9.15
CA PHE A 534 -6.55 27.20 8.90
C PHE A 534 -5.16 27.51 9.44
N GLY A 535 -4.89 28.76 9.85
CA GLY A 535 -3.61 29.17 10.45
C GLY A 535 -3.32 28.53 11.81
N ASP A 536 -4.26 27.77 12.37
CA ASP A 536 -4.05 26.93 13.56
C ASP A 536 -3.10 25.75 13.30
N LEU A 537 -3.12 25.22 12.07
CA LEU A 537 -2.34 24.03 11.67
C LEU A 537 -1.49 24.25 10.41
N ILE A 538 -1.85 25.19 9.55
CA ILE A 538 -1.21 25.39 8.24
C ILE A 538 -0.39 26.69 8.26
N ASP A 539 0.79 26.65 7.65
CA ASP A 539 1.68 27.82 7.60
C ASP A 539 1.03 29.00 6.85
N PRO A 540 1.30 30.27 7.24
CA PRO A 540 0.63 31.43 6.66
C PRO A 540 0.79 31.59 5.14
N GLU A 541 1.91 31.16 4.57
CA GLU A 541 2.14 31.23 3.12
C GLU A 541 1.22 30.24 2.39
N SER A 542 1.09 29.02 2.92
CA SER A 542 0.18 28.01 2.38
C SER A 542 -1.29 28.40 2.56
N VAL A 543 -1.67 29.03 3.68
CA VAL A 543 -3.03 29.58 3.87
C VAL A 543 -3.36 30.64 2.82
N GLN A 544 -2.44 31.58 2.55
CA GLN A 544 -2.64 32.60 1.51
C GLN A 544 -2.78 31.97 0.11
N LYS A 545 -1.98 30.96 -0.19
CA LYS A 545 -2.09 30.21 -1.46
C LYS A 545 -3.43 29.48 -1.56
N LEU A 546 -3.91 28.84 -0.49
CA LEU A 546 -5.24 28.23 -0.45
C LEU A 546 -6.32 29.27 -0.74
N ALA A 547 -6.28 30.43 -0.09
CA ALA A 547 -7.24 31.53 -0.33
C ALA A 547 -7.21 32.05 -1.78
N SER A 548 -6.08 31.95 -2.46
CA SER A 548 -5.96 32.32 -3.88
C SER A 548 -6.46 31.23 -4.85
N LEU A 549 -6.52 29.98 -4.40
CA LEU A 549 -6.85 28.81 -5.22
C LEU A 549 -8.29 28.32 -5.03
N TYR A 550 -8.93 28.62 -3.90
CA TYR A 550 -10.26 28.13 -3.55
C TYR A 550 -11.19 29.29 -3.21
N HIS A 551 -12.48 29.13 -3.49
CA HIS A 551 -13.47 30.16 -3.16
C HIS A 551 -13.90 30.13 -1.70
N HIS A 552 -13.88 28.96 -1.06
CA HIS A 552 -14.29 28.76 0.33
C HIS A 552 -13.46 27.65 1.01
N PRO A 553 -13.25 27.67 2.34
CA PRO A 553 -12.58 26.58 3.08
C PRO A 553 -13.16 25.17 2.83
N ASP A 554 -14.47 25.08 2.61
CA ASP A 554 -15.19 23.82 2.30
C ASP A 554 -14.92 23.26 0.90
N ASP A 555 -14.20 24.00 0.06
CA ASP A 555 -13.78 23.56 -1.26
C ASP A 555 -12.41 22.85 -1.24
N VAL A 556 -11.64 23.01 -0.16
CA VAL A 556 -10.30 22.42 -0.06
C VAL A 556 -10.42 20.91 0.04
N GLU A 557 -9.82 20.18 -0.92
CA GLU A 557 -9.84 18.73 -0.89
C GLU A 557 -9.08 18.17 0.31
N PHE A 558 -9.56 17.05 0.84
CA PHE A 558 -8.95 16.41 2.00
C PHE A 558 -7.45 16.13 1.83
N THR A 559 -7.04 15.57 0.68
CA THR A 559 -5.63 15.31 0.41
C THR A 559 -4.79 16.58 0.38
N VAL A 560 -5.35 17.73 -0.03
CA VAL A 560 -4.64 19.01 -0.10
C VAL A 560 -4.44 19.58 1.29
N GLY A 561 -5.53 19.81 2.03
CA GLY A 561 -5.46 20.41 3.35
C GLY A 561 -4.67 19.56 4.35
N GLY A 562 -4.91 18.25 4.39
CA GLY A 562 -4.21 17.34 5.30
C GLY A 562 -2.70 17.24 5.04
N SER A 563 -2.24 17.46 3.80
CA SER A 563 -0.80 17.46 3.47
C SER A 563 -0.09 18.76 3.86
N LEU A 564 -0.83 19.82 4.19
CA LEU A 564 -0.27 21.13 4.55
C LEU A 564 -0.25 21.37 6.06
N GLU A 565 -0.84 20.46 6.84
CA GLU A 565 -0.83 20.53 8.29
C GLU A 565 0.60 20.39 8.84
N ALA A 566 0.90 21.15 9.88
CA ALA A 566 2.09 20.95 10.69
C ALA A 566 2.08 19.53 11.30
N ILE A 567 3.23 18.88 11.22
CA ILE A 567 3.41 17.51 11.70
C ILE A 567 3.26 17.46 13.23
N VAL A 568 2.50 16.47 13.72
CA VAL A 568 2.36 16.23 15.17
C VAL A 568 3.71 15.79 15.73
N PRO A 569 4.18 16.36 16.86
CA PRO A 569 5.45 15.97 17.46
C PRO A 569 5.56 14.45 17.69
N GLY A 570 6.61 13.83 17.15
CA GLY A 570 6.83 12.38 17.26
C GLY A 570 6.12 11.53 16.21
N ALA A 571 5.32 12.14 15.33
CA ALA A 571 4.70 11.51 14.17
C ALA A 571 5.32 12.02 12.85
N LEU A 572 4.80 11.55 11.72
CA LEU A 572 5.15 12.01 10.36
C LEU A 572 3.98 12.60 9.57
N VAL A 573 2.85 12.83 10.24
CA VAL A 573 1.63 13.37 9.66
C VAL A 573 1.02 14.45 10.55
N GLY A 574 0.21 15.33 9.96
CA GLY A 574 -0.62 16.28 10.69
C GLY A 574 -1.79 15.60 11.43
N PRO A 575 -2.47 16.32 12.33
CA PRO A 575 -3.51 15.78 13.20
C PRO A 575 -4.69 15.14 12.46
N THR A 576 -5.13 15.69 11.31
CA THR A 576 -6.27 15.12 10.58
C THR A 576 -5.87 13.80 9.93
N PHE A 577 -4.70 13.72 9.29
CA PHE A 577 -4.19 12.44 8.77
C PHE A 577 -3.90 11.44 9.90
N LEU A 578 -3.34 11.88 11.03
CA LEU A 578 -3.12 11.03 12.21
C LEU A 578 -4.40 10.32 12.65
N CYS A 579 -5.50 11.06 12.75
CA CYS A 579 -6.83 10.56 13.09
C CYS A 579 -7.31 9.47 12.11
N ILE A 580 -7.27 9.74 10.79
CA ILE A 580 -7.74 8.78 9.76
C ILE A 580 -6.85 7.54 9.69
N LEU A 581 -5.52 7.70 9.81
CA LEU A 581 -4.60 6.57 9.81
C LEU A 581 -4.77 5.71 11.06
N THR A 582 -4.94 6.31 12.24
CA THR A 582 -5.19 5.59 13.50
C THR A 582 -6.45 4.72 13.38
N GLU A 583 -7.54 5.27 12.84
CA GLU A 583 -8.79 4.54 12.64
C GLU A 583 -8.62 3.38 11.64
N GLN A 584 -7.92 3.58 10.52
CA GLN A 584 -7.69 2.49 9.58
C GLN A 584 -6.89 1.35 10.20
N PHE A 585 -5.77 1.65 10.85
CA PHE A 585 -4.92 0.60 11.44
C PHE A 585 -5.60 -0.08 12.63
N TYR A 586 -6.48 0.60 13.35
CA TYR A 586 -7.35 -0.05 14.34
C TYR A 586 -8.24 -1.09 13.67
N ARG A 587 -8.93 -0.73 12.58
CA ARG A 587 -9.79 -1.65 11.81
C ARG A 587 -9.04 -2.84 11.23
N THR A 588 -7.88 -2.58 10.64
CA THR A 588 -7.03 -3.60 10.01
C THR A 588 -6.54 -4.63 11.04
N ARG A 589 -6.30 -4.23 12.29
CA ARG A 589 -5.91 -5.13 13.37
C ARG A 589 -7.11 -5.80 14.02
N SER A 590 -8.02 -5.03 14.61
CA SER A 590 -9.13 -5.55 15.42
C SER A 590 -10.20 -6.25 14.59
N GLY A 591 -10.34 -5.92 13.30
CA GLY A 591 -11.25 -6.61 12.38
C GLY A 591 -10.69 -7.89 11.77
N ASP A 592 -9.43 -8.26 12.06
CA ASP A 592 -8.76 -9.41 11.45
C ASP A 592 -8.67 -10.60 12.41
N ARG A 593 -9.48 -11.64 12.18
CA ARG A 593 -9.51 -12.88 12.98
C ARG A 593 -8.18 -13.63 12.98
N PHE A 594 -7.35 -13.39 11.98
CA PHE A 594 -6.07 -14.07 11.78
C PHE A 594 -4.86 -13.18 12.11
N PHE A 595 -5.07 -12.00 12.72
CA PHE A 595 -3.97 -11.13 13.14
C PHE A 595 -3.01 -11.90 14.06
N PHE A 596 -1.70 -11.77 13.84
CA PHE A 596 -0.72 -12.72 14.37
C PHE A 596 -0.67 -12.82 15.92
N GLU A 597 -1.02 -11.75 16.63
CA GLU A 597 -1.03 -11.71 18.10
C GLU A 597 -2.32 -12.27 18.72
N ASN A 598 -3.34 -12.60 17.89
CA ASN A 598 -4.61 -13.11 18.35
C ASN A 598 -4.51 -14.56 18.83
N GLY A 599 -4.72 -14.79 20.13
CA GLY A 599 -4.62 -16.09 20.79
C GLY A 599 -5.78 -17.06 20.55
N GLN A 600 -6.52 -16.93 19.43
CA GLN A 600 -7.65 -17.82 19.11
C GLN A 600 -7.16 -19.24 18.78
N LYS A 601 -7.78 -20.25 19.39
CA LYS A 601 -7.35 -21.66 19.23
C LYS A 601 -7.40 -22.17 17.79
N ASP A 602 -8.38 -21.72 16.99
CA ASP A 602 -8.63 -22.26 15.66
C ASP A 602 -7.72 -21.63 14.58
N THR A 603 -7.24 -20.40 14.80
CA THR A 603 -6.50 -19.60 13.79
C THR A 603 -5.16 -19.07 14.26
N GLY A 604 -4.96 -18.91 15.56
CA GLY A 604 -3.80 -18.27 16.16
C GLY A 604 -2.51 -19.09 16.00
N PHE A 605 -1.41 -18.44 16.34
CA PHE A 605 -0.13 -19.09 16.61
C PHE A 605 -0.09 -19.56 18.07
N THR A 606 0.85 -20.45 18.41
CA THR A 606 1.18 -20.69 19.83
C THR A 606 1.91 -19.47 20.39
N LEU A 607 1.97 -19.35 21.72
CA LEU A 607 2.61 -18.18 22.33
C LEU A 607 4.12 -18.11 22.02
N GLU A 608 4.77 -19.26 21.98
CA GLU A 608 6.17 -19.40 21.58
C GLU A 608 6.38 -18.91 20.15
N GLN A 609 5.49 -19.30 19.22
CA GLN A 609 5.51 -18.85 17.83
C GLN A 609 5.35 -17.32 17.71
N VAL A 610 4.38 -16.72 18.42
CA VAL A 610 4.19 -15.25 18.44
C VAL A 610 5.45 -14.54 18.93
N ASN A 611 6.07 -15.05 19.99
CA ASN A 611 7.26 -14.42 20.57
C ASN A 611 8.50 -14.56 19.67
N GLU A 612 8.60 -15.61 18.83
CA GLU A 612 9.63 -15.67 17.79
C GLU A 612 9.34 -14.69 16.64
N ILE A 613 8.09 -14.55 16.20
CA ILE A 613 7.70 -13.56 15.16
C ILE A 613 8.03 -12.13 15.61
N ARG A 614 7.78 -11.79 16.88
CA ARG A 614 8.09 -10.46 17.47
C ARG A 614 9.58 -10.09 17.43
N ARG A 615 10.48 -11.06 17.24
CA ARG A 615 11.93 -10.82 17.11
C ARG A 615 12.36 -10.42 15.70
N GLY A 616 11.51 -10.67 14.70
CA GLY A 616 11.75 -10.27 13.32
C GLY A 616 11.90 -8.75 13.20
N SER A 617 12.63 -8.31 12.17
CA SER A 617 12.75 -6.90 11.85
C SER A 617 12.94 -6.70 10.35
N ILE A 618 12.71 -5.48 9.86
CA ILE A 618 12.99 -5.13 8.46
C ILE A 618 14.47 -5.37 8.09
N SER A 619 15.39 -5.13 9.03
CA SER A 619 16.82 -5.40 8.83
C SER A 619 17.10 -6.90 8.75
N ARG A 620 16.39 -7.72 9.54
CA ARG A 620 16.51 -9.18 9.49
C ARG A 620 16.04 -9.75 8.16
N LEU A 621 14.90 -9.26 7.64
CA LEU A 621 14.36 -9.65 6.34
C LEU A 621 15.42 -9.51 5.23
N ILE A 622 16.19 -8.43 5.25
CA ILE A 622 17.25 -8.18 4.26
C ILE A 622 18.45 -9.08 4.51
N CYS A 623 18.89 -9.20 5.74
CA CYS A 623 20.03 -10.06 6.09
C CYS A 623 19.78 -11.54 5.73
N ASP A 624 18.54 -12.02 5.74
CA ASP A 624 18.19 -13.40 5.36
C ASP A 624 17.98 -13.61 3.86
N ASN A 625 17.62 -12.57 3.11
CA ASN A 625 17.09 -12.73 1.75
C ASN A 625 17.82 -11.93 0.67
N ALA A 626 18.75 -11.04 1.04
CA ALA A 626 19.66 -10.40 0.10
C ALA A 626 20.77 -11.37 -0.35
N ASP A 627 21.45 -11.07 -1.47
CA ASP A 627 22.46 -11.98 -2.03
C ASP A 627 23.83 -11.85 -1.31
N ASP A 628 24.26 -10.62 -1.02
CA ASP A 628 25.55 -10.27 -0.42
C ASP A 628 25.43 -9.07 0.55
N VAL A 629 24.43 -9.08 1.43
CA VAL A 629 24.33 -8.14 2.56
C VAL A 629 24.80 -8.84 3.84
N LYS A 630 25.96 -8.42 4.37
CA LYS A 630 26.61 -9.08 5.52
C LYS A 630 26.41 -8.31 6.82
N SER A 631 26.07 -7.04 6.72
CA SER A 631 25.91 -6.14 7.84
C SER A 631 24.76 -5.18 7.59
N MET A 632 24.03 -4.84 8.65
CA MET A 632 22.90 -3.91 8.65
C MET A 632 22.84 -3.22 10.01
N GLN A 633 22.23 -2.04 10.08
CA GLN A 633 21.85 -1.46 11.36
C GLN A 633 20.63 -2.18 11.95
N PRO A 634 20.52 -2.34 13.28
CA PRO A 634 19.38 -3.05 13.88
C PRO A 634 18.01 -2.44 13.56
N ARG A 635 17.91 -1.10 13.54
CA ARG A 635 16.67 -0.38 13.22
C ARG A 635 16.72 0.12 11.79
N GLY A 636 16.26 -0.69 10.84
CA GLY A 636 16.45 -0.45 9.40
C GLY A 636 15.74 0.79 8.84
N PHE A 637 14.66 1.22 9.48
CA PHE A 637 13.94 2.46 9.14
C PHE A 637 14.63 3.74 9.66
N GLU A 638 15.59 3.62 10.57
CA GLU A 638 16.33 4.73 11.16
C GLU A 638 17.70 4.94 10.50
N GLN A 639 18.11 6.20 10.39
CA GLN A 639 19.45 6.57 9.94
C GLN A 639 20.53 5.90 10.80
N ILE A 640 21.67 5.59 10.17
CA ILE A 640 22.85 5.04 10.85
C ILE A 640 23.39 6.09 11.83
N SER A 641 23.66 5.67 13.06
CA SER A 641 24.17 6.56 14.10
C SER A 641 24.96 5.78 15.15
N HIS A 642 25.50 6.47 16.16
CA HIS A 642 26.16 5.80 17.30
C HIS A 642 25.24 4.86 18.08
N THR A 643 23.92 5.10 18.08
CA THR A 643 22.91 4.25 18.75
C THR A 643 22.20 3.30 17.78
N ASN A 644 22.52 3.37 16.49
CA ASN A 644 22.05 2.49 15.43
C ASN A 644 23.21 2.14 14.48
N PRO A 645 24.33 1.57 14.98
CA PRO A 645 25.49 1.31 14.14
C PRO A 645 25.20 0.15 13.18
N VAL A 646 25.89 0.13 12.04
CA VAL A 646 25.93 -1.05 11.18
C VAL A 646 26.68 -2.16 11.90
N VAL A 647 26.02 -3.31 12.07
CA VAL A 647 26.58 -4.50 12.74
C VAL A 647 26.49 -5.71 11.81
N PRO A 648 27.34 -6.74 12.01
CA PRO A 648 27.18 -8.01 11.28
C PRO A 648 25.76 -8.57 11.44
N CYS A 649 25.20 -9.11 10.36
CA CYS A 649 23.86 -9.70 10.34
C CYS A 649 23.68 -10.83 11.38
N SER A 650 24.76 -11.47 11.82
CA SER A 650 24.73 -12.47 12.90
C SER A 650 24.37 -11.89 14.28
N LEU A 651 24.45 -10.57 14.47
CA LEU A 651 24.06 -9.88 15.69
C LEU A 651 22.63 -9.31 15.64
N ILE A 652 21.97 -9.37 14.48
CA ILE A 652 20.57 -8.99 14.33
C ILE A 652 19.69 -10.18 14.67
N PRO A 653 18.77 -10.07 15.64
CA PRO A 653 17.90 -11.17 16.06
C PRO A 653 17.21 -11.85 14.88
N ALA A 654 17.23 -13.19 14.88
CA ALA A 654 16.57 -14.02 13.89
C ALA A 654 15.45 -14.84 14.58
N PRO A 655 14.22 -14.83 14.05
CA PRO A 655 13.16 -15.71 14.52
C PRO A 655 13.58 -17.19 14.41
N SER A 656 13.34 -17.97 15.47
CA SER A 656 13.49 -19.42 15.43
C SER A 656 12.22 -20.09 14.89
N LEU A 657 12.37 -21.05 13.98
CA LEU A 657 11.26 -21.87 13.49
C LEU A 657 11.04 -23.16 14.31
N GLU A 658 11.85 -23.40 15.34
CA GLU A 658 11.70 -24.60 16.18
C GLU A 658 10.30 -24.77 16.80
N PRO A 659 9.59 -23.70 17.23
CA PRO A 659 8.20 -23.82 17.70
C PRO A 659 7.18 -24.32 16.65
N TRP A 660 7.56 -24.49 15.38
CA TRP A 660 6.74 -25.11 14.33
C TRP A 660 7.05 -26.61 14.12
N ARG A 661 8.01 -27.19 14.85
CA ARG A 661 8.32 -28.61 14.76
C ARG A 661 7.20 -29.46 15.37
N GLU A 662 6.70 -30.42 14.60
CA GLU A 662 5.75 -31.43 15.07
C GLU A 662 6.50 -32.73 15.38
N HIS A 663 6.40 -33.24 16.61
CA HIS A 663 6.94 -34.54 16.97
C HIS A 663 6.03 -35.67 16.48
N SER A 664 6.61 -36.70 15.86
CA SER A 664 5.92 -37.85 15.25
C SER A 664 5.02 -38.67 16.20
N GLN A 665 5.04 -38.43 17.51
CA GLN A 665 4.14 -39.07 18.48
C GLN A 665 2.70 -38.54 18.47
N ALA A 666 2.41 -37.42 17.80
CA ALA A 666 1.04 -36.94 17.62
C ALA A 666 0.18 -37.81 16.66
N GLN A 667 0.78 -38.81 16.01
CA GLN A 667 0.08 -39.71 15.08
C GLN A 667 -0.63 -40.89 15.76
N GLN A 668 -0.26 -41.28 16.99
CA GLN A 668 -0.95 -42.39 17.67
C GLN A 668 -2.35 -42.01 18.17
N THR A 669 -2.58 -40.75 18.54
CA THR A 669 -3.91 -40.29 19.00
C THR A 669 -4.89 -40.04 17.86
N ALA A 670 -4.42 -39.76 16.64
CA ALA A 670 -5.30 -39.58 15.47
C ALA A 670 -5.72 -40.91 14.83
N GLN A 671 -4.90 -41.97 14.92
CA GLN A 671 -5.25 -43.30 14.38
C GLN A 671 -6.14 -44.14 15.30
N ILE A 672 -6.22 -43.83 16.60
CA ILE A 672 -7.11 -44.55 17.55
C ILE A 672 -8.58 -44.10 17.40
N ALA A 673 -8.85 -42.92 16.83
CA ALA A 673 -10.21 -42.40 16.66
C ALA A 673 -10.96 -42.97 15.45
N VAL A 674 -10.34 -43.83 14.64
CA VAL A 674 -10.99 -44.52 13.52
C VAL A 674 -10.67 -46.01 13.60
N GLN A 675 -11.35 -46.73 14.48
CA GLN A 675 -11.55 -48.17 14.30
C GLN A 675 -12.97 -48.43 13.79
N PRO A 676 -13.15 -49.26 12.74
CA PRO A 676 -14.46 -49.67 12.30
C PRO A 676 -15.05 -50.68 13.28
N GLN A 677 -16.32 -50.48 13.66
CA GLN A 677 -17.10 -51.52 14.33
C GLN A 677 -17.33 -52.67 13.33
N GLU A 678 -16.53 -53.74 13.43
CA GLU A 678 -16.89 -55.03 12.85
C GLU A 678 -17.90 -55.73 13.76
N GLY A 679 -19.16 -55.70 13.33
CA GLY A 679 -20.21 -56.56 13.87
C GLY A 679 -20.12 -57.96 13.27
N THR A 680 -19.78 -58.94 14.08
CA THR A 680 -20.04 -60.35 13.79
C THR A 680 -21.30 -60.79 14.52
N GLN A 681 -22.42 -60.90 13.80
CA GLN A 681 -23.52 -61.78 14.18
C GLN A 681 -23.66 -62.89 13.15
N SER A 682 -23.56 -64.12 13.65
CA SER A 682 -23.76 -65.37 12.93
C SER A 682 -25.19 -65.49 12.40
N PHE A 683 -25.34 -65.83 11.13
CA PHE A 683 -26.54 -66.51 10.64
C PHE A 683 -26.13 -67.71 9.78
N THR A 684 -26.41 -68.89 10.30
CA THR A 684 -26.31 -70.18 9.62
C THR A 684 -27.71 -70.54 9.14
N LEU A 685 -27.93 -70.78 7.84
CA LEU A 685 -29.06 -71.58 7.36
C LEU A 685 -28.65 -72.40 6.12
N PRO A 686 -29.31 -73.55 5.89
CA PRO A 686 -28.70 -74.70 5.26
C PRO A 686 -29.29 -75.04 3.86
N PHE A 687 -28.62 -76.01 3.22
CA PHE A 687 -29.08 -76.89 2.13
C PHE A 687 -29.12 -76.39 0.67
N PHE A 688 -28.15 -76.93 -0.10
CA PHE A 688 -28.25 -77.58 -1.41
C PHE A 688 -29.50 -77.34 -2.29
N LYS A 689 -29.29 -76.71 -3.44
CA LYS A 689 -29.18 -77.39 -4.75
C LYS A 689 -28.62 -76.44 -5.81
#